data_AF-A0A944FEA0-F1
#
_entry.id   AF-A0A944FEA0-F1
#
_cell.length_a   1.000
_cell.length_b   1.000
_cell.length_c   1.000
_cell.angle_alpha   90.00
_cell.angle_beta   90.00
_cell.angle_gamma   90.00
#
_symmetry.space_group_name_H-M   'P 1'
#
loop_
_entity.id
_entity.type
_entity.pdbx_description
1 polymer ?
#
loop_
_entity_poly.entity_id
_entity_poly.type
_entity_poly.pdbx_seq_one_letter_code
_entity_poly.pdbx_strand_id
1 'polypeptide(L)'
;MSVGRFRSVLTSLGLEPTPRELAEILWLAAQLPPGAAPAAAPGDTRQPPEHRTGAPPGPETEDGAAPEAPPRVPVHTATVPGTAPAPDAPAGRPVRLPVGSPVPELPLLRTLRPLKRLVPSRAFSELDEEATAERGARHFAARGRGGLVPVVRPTPERWLDVVLVVDSHETSRMLWASLTDDVYRLLVRSGAFRQVRVRYLHLGPDGPLGVSTEPGTGAGPLRGTSELRDPSGRRLVLVLTDAVAPGWGHPRVHEAVRQWAAVGPVAVLQALPERLWPQTALPTVLATLRRPERSAANTDLVYTGHRRRTRVLPPGSTPVPVLELAPRWFAPWARLVAGAGDGGADAAVLLLGEAVRAGRAPDFRPPGQRLRDFQAVATPEAFRLLTCLAAVPLTVSVMRVVQAAMLPGSAPSLLAEVLFSGLLVPSGPDRDGPVEERPYDFLPGLRAELLAGLRAHEVDTVLRETSGLLERSAAGAPGRVTGLVPDVRGHAGLPEDGLPWARLRADALARAGLPGPAEPRGPSRPRPAHRPDPSAPASPSAPAGPSGRRLFGPYRLGRYLTSADFSEVFLGLDDHGRDAAVKIPPTDSDIRQLELFRELVETEAEALRRMAGTYAPRLLGAGPRADEPWLAMELVRSVSGHAALNLNHRPWAENGRPDDPVALLYLVRRLAEALDRAHSRGIVHGNLSPHAVLLVPDSVVLISWMYAQHDGLPHPYARYRPPRERFLPPEGYSRRRPLDASFDIYGLGAIVAHELPRRRRTPPGDAVPGPGDPELRRVLGRLLDRCMAEQPDLRPTAVELLEEIGSLGLGTERRGPVREDEGTGRPGRAGQPPEADRERRVPWAVPQGSHAPAQGIFDSPAARTEAALDHWNAGRRAVAITLLQALVADLSRERGPDHPAARTAADLLRSWREQERKPWWRRWLPGG
;
A
#
# COMPACT_ATOMS: atom_id res chain seq x y z
N MET A 1 -58.48 2.24 20.46
CA MET A 1 -58.67 3.71 20.64
C MET A 1 -58.98 4.32 19.28
N SER A 2 -59.96 5.22 19.13
CA SER A 2 -60.25 5.83 17.81
C SER A 2 -59.27 6.96 17.50
N VAL A 3 -58.97 7.18 16.20
CA VAL A 3 -58.01 8.19 15.74
C VAL A 3 -58.39 9.60 16.22
N GLY A 4 -59.70 9.91 16.26
CA GLY A 4 -60.20 11.19 16.79
C GLY A 4 -59.91 11.40 18.27
N ARG A 5 -60.03 10.34 19.10
CA ARG A 5 -59.66 10.39 20.53
C ARG A 5 -58.16 10.56 20.72
N PHE A 6 -57.36 9.88 19.90
CA PHE A 6 -55.91 10.00 19.96
C PHE A 6 -55.41 11.40 19.60
N ARG A 7 -55.98 12.00 18.55
CA ARG A 7 -55.68 13.39 18.19
C ARG A 7 -56.03 14.35 19.33
N SER A 8 -57.20 14.19 19.95
CA SER A 8 -57.64 15.02 21.08
C SER A 8 -56.67 14.98 22.27
N VAL A 9 -56.11 13.81 22.59
CA VAL A 9 -55.08 13.67 23.64
C VAL A 9 -53.78 14.39 23.26
N LEU A 10 -53.31 14.25 22.03
CA LEU A 10 -52.09 14.94 21.57
C LEU A 10 -52.28 16.47 21.55
N THR A 11 -53.45 16.94 21.12
CA THR A 11 -53.81 18.36 21.17
C THR A 11 -53.87 18.90 22.60
N SER A 12 -54.38 18.10 23.56
CA SER A 12 -54.39 18.49 24.98
C SER A 12 -52.99 18.60 25.59
N LEU A 13 -51.99 17.99 24.96
CA LEU A 13 -50.57 18.08 25.32
C LEU A 13 -49.84 19.20 24.55
N GLY A 14 -50.58 20.04 23.82
CA GLY A 14 -50.05 21.16 23.03
C GLY A 14 -49.47 20.75 21.67
N LEU A 15 -49.71 19.51 21.22
CA LEU A 15 -49.25 19.01 19.93
C LEU A 15 -50.41 19.00 18.94
N GLU A 16 -50.28 19.71 17.82
CA GLU A 16 -51.25 19.75 16.72
C GLU A 16 -50.74 18.90 15.54
N PRO A 17 -50.73 17.56 15.64
CA PRO A 17 -50.14 16.71 14.60
C PRO A 17 -50.98 16.76 13.32
N THR A 18 -50.31 16.92 12.19
CA THR A 18 -50.90 16.79 10.86
C THR A 18 -51.45 15.37 10.65
N PRO A 19 -52.39 15.16 9.69
CA PRO A 19 -52.92 13.83 9.39
C PRO A 19 -51.83 12.80 9.06
N ARG A 20 -50.72 13.26 8.47
CA ARG A 20 -49.55 12.44 8.16
C ARG A 20 -48.78 12.04 9.42
N GLU A 21 -48.52 12.98 10.32
CA GLU A 21 -47.83 12.68 11.59
C GLU A 21 -48.66 11.74 12.47
N LEU A 22 -49.99 11.90 12.48
CA LEU A 22 -50.90 10.95 13.13
C LEU A 22 -50.80 9.54 12.53
N ALA A 23 -50.74 9.42 11.21
CA ALA A 23 -50.57 8.13 10.54
C ALA A 23 -49.19 7.50 10.84
N GLU A 24 -48.13 8.31 10.87
CA GLU A 24 -46.77 7.86 11.18
C GLU A 24 -46.63 7.42 12.65
N ILE A 25 -47.24 8.13 13.61
CA ILE A 25 -47.26 7.74 15.02
C ILE A 25 -48.01 6.42 15.23
N LEU A 26 -49.16 6.25 14.56
CA LEU A 26 -49.92 5.01 14.64
C LEU A 26 -49.19 3.84 13.95
N TRP A 27 -48.51 4.11 12.83
CA TRP A 27 -47.68 3.12 12.15
C TRP A 27 -46.48 2.70 13.00
N LEU A 28 -45.78 3.64 13.63
CA LEU A 28 -44.67 3.36 14.56
C LEU A 28 -45.14 2.56 15.77
N ALA A 29 -46.30 2.90 16.34
CA ALA A 29 -46.87 2.14 17.45
C ALA A 29 -47.16 0.67 17.08
N ALA A 30 -47.53 0.40 15.83
CA ALA A 30 -47.75 -0.97 15.34
C ALA A 30 -46.46 -1.75 15.07
N GLN A 31 -45.32 -1.08 14.92
CA GLN A 31 -44.00 -1.69 14.65
C GLN A 31 -43.16 -1.88 15.92
N LEU A 32 -43.59 -1.35 17.06
CA LEU A 32 -42.91 -1.53 18.33
C LEU A 32 -43.25 -2.91 18.93
N PRO A 33 -42.27 -3.70 19.41
CA PRO A 33 -42.53 -4.99 20.04
C PRO A 33 -43.44 -4.82 21.27
N PRO A 34 -44.45 -5.69 21.48
CA PRO A 34 -45.27 -5.63 22.67
C PRO A 34 -44.40 -5.90 23.91
N GLY A 35 -44.16 -4.86 24.72
CA GLY A 35 -43.34 -4.95 25.93
C GLY A 35 -42.15 -3.99 26.01
N ALA A 36 -41.95 -3.10 25.03
CA ALA A 36 -41.02 -1.98 25.18
C ALA A 36 -41.55 -0.97 26.20
N ALA A 37 -41.29 -1.23 27.49
CA ALA A 37 -41.56 -0.28 28.55
C ALA A 37 -40.75 1.01 28.30
N PRO A 38 -41.37 2.20 28.45
CA PRO A 38 -40.65 3.46 28.31
C PRO A 38 -39.55 3.54 29.39
N ALA A 39 -38.32 3.83 28.97
CA ALA A 39 -37.23 4.16 29.88
C ALA A 39 -37.70 5.28 30.81
N ALA A 40 -37.75 4.98 32.11
CA ALA A 40 -38.18 5.92 33.13
C ALA A 40 -37.36 7.22 33.02
N ALA A 41 -38.06 8.34 32.83
CA ALA A 41 -37.46 9.65 33.01
C ALA A 41 -36.94 9.79 34.44
N PRO A 42 -35.83 10.53 34.69
CA PRO A 42 -35.30 10.72 36.02
C PRO A 42 -36.36 11.34 36.92
N GLY A 43 -36.75 10.63 37.98
CA GLY A 43 -37.67 11.11 38.99
C GLY A 43 -37.08 12.32 39.69
N ASP A 44 -37.81 13.43 39.59
CA ASP A 44 -37.66 14.66 40.35
C ASP A 44 -37.98 14.38 41.83
N THR A 45 -37.00 13.95 42.61
CA THR A 45 -37.08 13.97 44.08
C THR A 45 -36.65 15.32 44.61
N ARG A 46 -37.51 16.33 44.40
CA ARG A 46 -37.53 17.53 45.26
C ARG A 46 -38.30 17.21 46.53
N GLN A 47 -37.59 17.03 47.63
CA GLN A 47 -38.16 17.25 48.97
C GLN A 47 -38.10 18.76 49.31
N PRO A 48 -39.17 19.35 49.87
CA PRO A 48 -39.19 20.73 50.37
C PRO A 48 -38.54 20.85 51.78
N PRO A 49 -38.29 22.09 52.28
CA PRO A 49 -36.98 22.51 52.81
C PRO A 49 -36.88 22.55 54.33
N GLU A 50 -35.65 22.69 54.85
CA GLU A 50 -35.41 23.28 56.16
C GLU A 50 -34.44 24.47 56.06
N HIS A 51 -34.93 25.63 56.50
CA HIS A 51 -34.17 26.86 56.70
C HIS A 51 -33.09 26.68 57.78
N ARG A 52 -31.84 26.99 57.46
CA ARG A 52 -30.97 27.73 58.37
C ARG A 52 -30.16 28.78 57.63
N THR A 53 -30.41 30.01 58.06
CA THR A 53 -29.75 31.27 57.72
C THR A 53 -28.24 31.26 58.02
N GLY A 54 -27.44 31.70 57.07
CA GLY A 54 -26.04 32.10 57.26
C GLY A 54 -25.58 32.93 56.05
N ALA A 55 -25.22 34.19 56.29
CA ALA A 55 -24.81 35.18 55.29
C ALA A 55 -23.46 34.83 54.62
N PRO A 56 -23.17 35.35 53.41
CA PRO A 56 -21.96 34.98 52.65
C PRO A 56 -20.73 35.82 53.09
N PRO A 57 -19.52 35.24 53.18
CA PRO A 57 -18.29 35.99 52.98
C PRO A 57 -17.85 35.92 51.51
N GLY A 58 -17.18 37.00 51.07
CA GLY A 58 -16.90 37.35 49.68
C GLY A 58 -15.78 36.55 48.99
N PRO A 59 -15.32 37.02 47.80
CA PRO A 59 -14.50 36.24 46.89
C PRO A 59 -13.05 36.22 47.38
N GLU A 60 -12.54 35.04 47.71
CA GLU A 60 -11.11 34.80 47.84
C GLU A 60 -10.59 34.09 46.59
N THR A 61 -9.50 34.64 46.09
CA THR A 61 -8.69 34.28 44.94
C THR A 61 -8.25 32.81 44.95
N GLU A 62 -8.62 32.05 43.90
CA GLU A 62 -8.03 30.74 43.61
C GLU A 62 -6.71 30.94 42.85
N ASP A 63 -5.60 30.69 43.55
CA ASP A 63 -4.30 30.41 42.96
C ASP A 63 -4.37 29.16 42.08
N GLY A 64 -3.81 29.27 40.88
CA GLY A 64 -3.85 28.24 39.85
C GLY A 64 -3.14 26.94 40.25
N ALA A 65 -3.92 25.90 40.50
CA ALA A 65 -3.45 24.52 40.43
C ALA A 65 -3.42 24.06 38.96
N ALA A 66 -2.26 23.61 38.49
CA ALA A 66 -2.13 22.95 37.20
C ALA A 66 -3.06 21.72 37.13
N PRO A 67 -3.66 21.41 35.96
CA PRO A 67 -4.59 20.30 35.84
C PRO A 67 -3.87 18.98 36.17
N GLU A 68 -4.34 18.33 37.22
CA GLU A 68 -3.92 16.99 37.62
C GLU A 68 -4.19 16.03 36.46
N ALA A 69 -3.16 15.27 36.03
CA ALA A 69 -3.30 14.31 34.94
C ALA A 69 -4.40 13.28 35.30
N PRO A 70 -5.29 12.92 34.35
CA PRO A 70 -6.38 12.00 34.65
C PRO A 70 -5.84 10.65 35.13
N PRO A 71 -6.58 9.94 36.02
CA PRO A 71 -6.15 8.66 36.56
C PRO A 71 -5.92 7.65 35.44
N ARG A 72 -4.74 7.01 35.42
CA ARG A 72 -4.37 5.98 34.45
C ARG A 72 -5.21 4.72 34.71
N VAL A 73 -6.17 4.44 33.82
CA VAL A 73 -6.97 3.22 33.89
C VAL A 73 -6.12 2.05 33.35
N PRO A 74 -5.94 0.94 34.11
CA PRO A 74 -5.16 -0.19 33.65
C PRO A 74 -5.83 -0.85 32.43
N VAL A 75 -5.08 -1.05 31.35
CA VAL A 75 -5.55 -1.74 30.14
C VAL A 75 -5.15 -3.22 30.21
N HIS A 76 -6.04 -4.12 29.81
CA HIS A 76 -5.82 -5.57 29.82
C HIS A 76 -5.79 -6.16 28.40
N THR A 77 -5.11 -7.30 28.24
CA THR A 77 -5.20 -8.13 27.03
C THR A 77 -6.52 -8.92 27.01
N ALA A 78 -7.13 -9.09 25.85
CA ALA A 78 -8.32 -9.94 25.68
C ALA A 78 -7.94 -11.44 25.77
N THR A 79 -8.78 -12.27 26.40
CA THR A 79 -8.57 -13.73 26.54
C THR A 79 -9.33 -14.58 25.53
N VAL A 80 -8.72 -15.74 25.24
CA VAL A 80 -9.31 -16.92 24.59
C VAL A 80 -10.66 -17.30 25.25
N PRO A 81 -11.76 -17.46 24.50
CA PRO A 81 -13.04 -17.97 24.95
C PRO A 81 -12.98 -19.47 25.23
N GLY A 82 -13.48 -19.85 26.39
CA GLY A 82 -13.59 -21.25 26.82
C GLY A 82 -13.94 -21.39 28.31
N THR A 83 -13.60 -20.39 29.12
CA THR A 83 -13.96 -20.33 30.54
C THR A 83 -15.18 -19.43 30.74
N ALA A 84 -16.25 -19.97 31.32
CA ALA A 84 -17.36 -19.14 31.79
C ALA A 84 -16.80 -18.15 32.83
N PRO A 85 -17.11 -16.83 32.73
CA PRO A 85 -16.65 -15.88 33.73
C PRO A 85 -17.20 -16.28 35.11
N ALA A 86 -16.33 -16.26 36.12
CA ALA A 86 -16.78 -16.38 37.50
C ALA A 86 -17.84 -15.29 37.78
N PRO A 87 -18.86 -15.54 38.65
CA PRO A 87 -19.95 -14.60 38.92
C PRO A 87 -19.50 -13.21 39.37
N ASP A 88 -18.26 -13.07 39.86
CA ASP A 88 -17.66 -11.85 40.40
C ASP A 88 -16.47 -11.30 39.58
N ALA A 89 -16.24 -11.79 38.35
CA ALA A 89 -15.12 -11.31 37.52
C ALA A 89 -15.36 -9.84 37.06
N PRO A 90 -14.37 -8.93 37.18
CA PRO A 90 -14.55 -7.54 36.80
C PRO A 90 -14.84 -7.42 35.30
N ALA A 91 -15.83 -6.59 34.96
CA ALA A 91 -16.25 -6.40 33.57
C ALA A 91 -15.35 -5.39 32.84
N GLY A 92 -15.25 -5.53 31.52
CA GLY A 92 -14.47 -4.70 30.62
C GLY A 92 -15.23 -4.30 29.36
N ARG A 93 -14.81 -3.19 28.74
CA ARG A 93 -15.36 -2.66 27.50
C ARG A 93 -14.35 -2.79 26.35
N PRO A 94 -14.75 -3.32 25.18
CA PRO A 94 -13.87 -3.41 24.01
C PRO A 94 -13.59 -2.02 23.43
N VAL A 95 -12.30 -1.69 23.29
CA VAL A 95 -11.78 -0.51 22.61
C VAL A 95 -11.79 -0.72 21.11
N ARG A 96 -11.96 0.36 20.33
CA ARG A 96 -12.08 0.33 18.87
C ARG A 96 -11.03 1.25 18.24
N LEU A 97 -10.14 0.73 17.40
CA LEU A 97 -9.09 1.51 16.74
C LEU A 97 -9.55 2.06 15.38
N PRO A 98 -9.32 3.35 15.06
CA PRO A 98 -9.52 3.88 13.72
C PRO A 98 -8.37 3.43 12.81
N VAL A 99 -8.63 2.41 11.97
CA VAL A 99 -7.70 2.01 10.90
C VAL A 99 -8.17 2.68 9.61
N GLY A 100 -7.31 3.46 8.95
CA GLY A 100 -7.60 4.07 7.66
C GLY A 100 -7.88 3.01 6.58
N SER A 101 -8.69 3.36 5.56
CA SER A 101 -8.91 2.46 4.43
C SER A 101 -7.60 2.30 3.64
N PRO A 102 -7.14 1.07 3.38
CA PRO A 102 -5.95 0.83 2.55
C PRO A 102 -6.18 1.07 1.06
N VAL A 103 -7.39 1.40 0.64
CA VAL A 103 -7.78 1.41 -0.78
C VAL A 103 -7.64 2.83 -1.35
N PRO A 104 -6.81 3.05 -2.39
CA PRO A 104 -6.74 4.33 -3.09
C PRO A 104 -7.98 4.52 -3.97
N GLU A 105 -9.10 4.87 -3.34
CA GLU A 105 -10.44 4.81 -3.93
C GLU A 105 -10.58 5.65 -5.21
N LEU A 106 -10.24 6.94 -5.16
CA LEU A 106 -10.43 7.85 -6.30
C LEU A 106 -9.65 7.43 -7.57
N PRO A 107 -8.35 7.11 -7.49
CA PRO A 107 -7.62 6.54 -8.63
C PRO A 107 -8.26 5.25 -9.17
N LEU A 108 -8.66 4.31 -8.31
CA LEU A 108 -9.24 3.03 -8.73
C LEU A 108 -10.59 3.21 -9.44
N LEU A 109 -11.45 4.10 -8.94
CA LEU A 109 -12.74 4.41 -9.61
C LEU A 109 -12.54 4.90 -11.05
N ARG A 110 -11.47 5.66 -11.33
CA ARG A 110 -11.16 6.13 -12.69
C ARG A 110 -10.77 4.98 -13.61
N THR A 111 -10.08 3.96 -13.10
CA THR A 111 -9.64 2.82 -13.91
C THR A 111 -10.78 1.90 -14.35
N LEU A 112 -11.89 1.86 -13.60
CA LEU A 112 -13.06 1.04 -13.91
C LEU A 112 -14.01 1.67 -14.95
N ARG A 113 -13.75 2.91 -15.39
CA ARG A 113 -14.57 3.62 -16.39
C ARG A 113 -14.85 2.82 -17.68
N PRO A 114 -13.89 2.09 -18.27
CA PRO A 114 -14.13 1.29 -19.47
C PRO A 114 -15.26 0.25 -19.31
N LEU A 115 -15.54 -0.19 -18.09
CA LEU A 115 -16.59 -1.17 -17.81
C LEU A 115 -17.99 -0.56 -17.74
N LYS A 116 -18.15 0.78 -17.75
CA LYS A 116 -19.46 1.47 -17.61
C LYS A 116 -20.34 1.42 -18.88
N ARG A 117 -20.17 0.39 -19.72
CA ARG A 117 -20.93 0.20 -20.95
C ARG A 117 -22.40 -0.08 -20.67
N LEU A 118 -23.27 0.57 -21.43
CA LEU A 118 -24.70 0.28 -21.44
C LEU A 118 -25.03 -0.67 -22.58
N VAL A 119 -25.96 -1.59 -22.33
CA VAL A 119 -26.55 -2.48 -23.33
C VAL A 119 -28.07 -2.46 -23.21
N PRO A 120 -28.80 -2.75 -24.30
CA PRO A 120 -30.24 -2.97 -24.22
C PRO A 120 -30.57 -4.07 -23.20
N SER A 121 -31.48 -3.81 -22.27
CA SER A 121 -31.97 -4.83 -21.36
C SER A 121 -32.73 -5.91 -22.12
N ARG A 122 -32.63 -7.16 -21.64
CA ARG A 122 -33.37 -8.30 -22.20
C ARG A 122 -34.68 -8.56 -21.45
N ALA A 123 -34.83 -8.00 -20.26
CA ALA A 123 -35.96 -8.27 -19.37
C ALA A 123 -36.88 -7.05 -19.17
N PHE A 124 -36.35 -5.85 -19.39
CA PHE A 124 -37.07 -4.61 -19.15
C PHE A 124 -37.16 -3.76 -20.41
N SER A 125 -38.36 -3.28 -20.70
CA SER A 125 -38.64 -2.33 -21.78
C SER A 125 -39.46 -1.18 -21.22
N GLU A 126 -39.18 0.04 -21.68
CA GLU A 126 -39.94 1.24 -21.35
C GLU A 126 -40.78 1.69 -22.56
N LEU A 127 -41.82 2.45 -22.29
CA LEU A 127 -42.62 3.09 -23.33
C LEU A 127 -41.79 4.19 -23.99
N ASP A 128 -41.63 4.12 -25.31
CA ASP A 128 -41.11 5.22 -26.11
C ASP A 128 -42.27 6.18 -26.36
N GLU A 129 -42.42 7.15 -25.46
CA GLU A 129 -43.54 8.10 -25.47
C GLU A 129 -43.62 8.86 -26.80
N GLU A 130 -42.47 9.26 -27.35
CA GLU A 130 -42.40 10.04 -28.58
C GLU A 130 -42.70 9.19 -29.81
N ALA A 131 -42.13 7.98 -29.93
CA ALA A 131 -42.47 7.06 -31.02
C ALA A 131 -43.94 6.59 -30.93
N THR A 132 -44.48 6.45 -29.72
CA THR A 132 -45.90 6.13 -29.48
C THR A 132 -46.80 7.27 -29.96
N ALA A 133 -46.47 8.52 -29.60
CA ALA A 133 -47.21 9.70 -30.04
C ALA A 133 -47.14 9.88 -31.56
N GLU A 134 -45.96 9.74 -32.16
CA GLU A 134 -45.77 9.88 -33.60
C GLU A 134 -46.52 8.79 -34.39
N ARG A 135 -46.46 7.54 -33.93
CA ARG A 135 -47.22 6.44 -34.52
C ARG A 135 -48.72 6.66 -34.41
N GLY A 136 -49.19 7.17 -33.27
CA GLY A 136 -50.58 7.55 -33.06
C GLY A 136 -51.04 8.67 -34.00
N ALA A 137 -50.23 9.72 -34.15
CA ALA A 137 -50.50 10.84 -35.05
C ALA A 137 -50.58 10.38 -36.53
N ARG A 138 -49.64 9.54 -36.97
CA ARG A 138 -49.66 8.95 -38.32
C ARG A 138 -50.89 8.07 -38.54
N HIS A 139 -51.29 7.29 -37.54
CA HIS A 139 -52.47 6.42 -37.65
C HIS A 139 -53.77 7.23 -37.75
N PHE A 140 -53.88 8.30 -36.95
CA PHE A 140 -55.00 9.24 -36.99
C PHE A 140 -55.09 9.91 -38.36
N ALA A 141 -53.98 10.44 -38.87
CA ALA A 141 -53.91 11.09 -40.19
C ALA A 141 -54.30 10.15 -41.34
N ALA A 142 -53.96 8.86 -41.25
CA ALA A 142 -54.22 7.88 -42.30
C ALA A 142 -55.65 7.28 -42.29
N ARG A 143 -56.30 7.17 -41.13
CA ARG A 143 -57.56 6.42 -40.97
C ARG A 143 -58.73 7.21 -40.38
N GLY A 144 -58.52 8.48 -39.98
CA GLY A 144 -59.56 9.32 -39.39
C GLY A 144 -60.10 8.83 -38.04
N ARG A 145 -59.48 7.80 -37.44
CA ARG A 145 -59.80 7.26 -36.11
C ARG A 145 -58.53 7.22 -35.26
N GLY A 146 -58.63 7.72 -34.03
CA GLY A 146 -57.51 7.81 -33.09
C GLY A 146 -57.31 6.53 -32.28
N GLY A 147 -56.05 6.15 -32.07
CA GLY A 147 -55.64 5.08 -31.17
C GLY A 147 -54.14 5.17 -30.88
N LEU A 148 -53.77 5.22 -29.60
CA LEU A 148 -52.36 5.17 -29.18
C LEU A 148 -51.91 3.71 -29.18
N VAL A 149 -51.03 3.35 -30.12
CA VAL A 149 -50.38 2.03 -30.14
C VAL A 149 -49.02 2.17 -29.48
N PRO A 150 -48.82 1.64 -28.25
CA PRO A 150 -47.58 1.81 -27.52
C PRO A 150 -46.40 1.21 -28.28
N VAL A 151 -45.37 2.00 -28.47
CA VAL A 151 -44.06 1.58 -28.95
C VAL A 151 -43.17 1.45 -27.73
N VAL A 152 -42.60 0.27 -27.51
CA VAL A 152 -41.68 0.02 -26.40
C VAL A 152 -40.25 -0.10 -26.92
N ARG A 153 -39.30 0.40 -26.13
CA ARG A 153 -37.85 0.26 -26.39
C ARG A 153 -37.18 -0.40 -25.19
N PRO A 154 -36.13 -1.23 -25.39
CA PRO A 154 -35.40 -1.81 -24.27
C PRO A 154 -34.76 -0.73 -23.39
N THR A 155 -34.95 -0.80 -22.08
CA THR A 155 -34.31 0.13 -21.14
C THR A 155 -32.80 -0.13 -21.13
N PRO A 156 -31.94 0.91 -21.19
CA PRO A 156 -30.49 0.71 -21.11
C PRO A 156 -30.06 0.26 -19.71
N GLU A 157 -29.29 -0.83 -19.64
CA GLU A 157 -28.73 -1.35 -18.38
C GLU A 157 -27.22 -1.54 -18.47
N ARG A 158 -26.54 -1.66 -17.31
CA ARG A 158 -25.12 -2.04 -17.31
C ARG A 158 -24.98 -3.47 -17.81
N TRP A 159 -23.95 -3.68 -18.62
CA TRP A 159 -23.74 -4.96 -19.31
C TRP A 159 -23.18 -6.09 -18.45
N LEU A 160 -22.62 -5.78 -17.27
CA LEU A 160 -22.05 -6.76 -16.34
C LEU A 160 -22.69 -6.66 -14.95
N ASP A 161 -22.95 -7.82 -14.34
CA ASP A 161 -22.98 -7.98 -12.88
C ASP A 161 -21.59 -8.36 -12.38
N VAL A 162 -21.29 -8.07 -11.11
CA VAL A 162 -20.07 -8.55 -10.45
C VAL A 162 -20.40 -9.36 -9.19
N VAL A 163 -19.72 -10.49 -9.04
CA VAL A 163 -19.68 -11.27 -7.81
C VAL A 163 -18.28 -11.18 -7.23
N LEU A 164 -18.15 -10.55 -6.06
CA LEU A 164 -16.95 -10.56 -5.25
C LEU A 164 -16.98 -11.85 -4.40
N VAL A 165 -16.16 -12.82 -4.78
CA VAL A 165 -15.94 -14.06 -4.06
C VAL A 165 -14.80 -13.85 -3.07
N VAL A 166 -15.07 -13.97 -1.79
CA VAL A 166 -14.11 -13.69 -0.71
C VAL A 166 -13.71 -15.00 -0.06
N ASP A 167 -12.41 -15.20 0.09
CA ASP A 167 -11.86 -16.31 0.87
C ASP A 167 -12.39 -16.27 2.32
N SER A 168 -13.11 -17.31 2.73
CA SER A 168 -13.68 -17.40 4.08
C SER A 168 -12.75 -18.07 5.09
N HIS A 169 -11.54 -18.46 4.69
CA HIS A 169 -10.56 -19.02 5.61
C HIS A 169 -10.29 -18.07 6.77
N GLU A 170 -10.17 -18.63 7.98
CA GLU A 170 -10.26 -17.86 9.21
C GLU A 170 -9.19 -16.75 9.32
N THR A 171 -7.94 -17.07 8.97
CA THR A 171 -6.82 -16.10 8.97
C THR A 171 -6.99 -15.01 7.93
N SER A 172 -7.46 -15.35 6.73
CA SER A 172 -7.70 -14.41 5.64
C SER A 172 -8.86 -13.47 5.99
N ARG A 173 -9.96 -14.00 6.53
CA ARG A 173 -11.09 -13.18 6.99
C ARG A 173 -10.67 -12.19 8.06
N MET A 174 -9.90 -12.64 9.05
CA MET A 174 -9.39 -11.79 10.11
C MET A 174 -8.57 -10.63 9.55
N LEU A 175 -7.61 -10.90 8.65
CA LEU A 175 -6.70 -9.89 8.10
C LEU A 175 -7.39 -8.91 7.14
N TRP A 176 -8.34 -9.40 6.34
CA TRP A 176 -8.87 -8.71 5.16
C TRP A 176 -10.35 -8.33 5.23
N ALA A 177 -10.99 -8.40 6.41
CA ALA A 177 -12.39 -7.99 6.57
C ALA A 177 -12.64 -6.54 6.11
N SER A 178 -11.82 -5.59 6.56
CA SER A 178 -11.93 -4.18 6.15
C SER A 178 -11.69 -3.99 4.64
N LEU A 179 -10.72 -4.72 4.09
CA LEU A 179 -10.43 -4.72 2.65
C LEU A 179 -11.62 -5.21 1.84
N THR A 180 -12.33 -6.24 2.32
CA THR A 180 -13.54 -6.77 1.68
C THR A 180 -14.63 -5.70 1.60
N ASP A 181 -14.90 -5.01 2.71
CA ASP A 181 -15.90 -3.94 2.76
C ASP A 181 -15.50 -2.75 1.87
N ASP A 182 -14.22 -2.42 1.81
CA ASP A 182 -13.71 -1.33 0.98
C ASP A 182 -13.79 -1.66 -0.52
N VAL A 183 -13.43 -2.88 -0.92
CA VAL A 183 -13.56 -3.35 -2.30
C VAL A 183 -15.03 -3.43 -2.72
N TYR A 184 -15.90 -3.94 -1.85
CA TYR A 184 -17.35 -3.94 -2.11
C TYR A 184 -17.87 -2.51 -2.34
N ARG A 185 -17.53 -1.56 -1.46
CA ARG A 185 -17.90 -0.15 -1.60
C ARG A 185 -17.34 0.48 -2.88
N LEU A 186 -16.09 0.18 -3.23
CA LEU A 186 -15.45 0.62 -4.47
C LEU A 186 -16.23 0.13 -5.71
N LEU A 187 -16.59 -1.16 -5.75
CA LEU A 187 -17.35 -1.75 -6.86
C LEU A 187 -18.74 -1.11 -7.00
N VAL A 188 -19.45 -0.91 -5.89
CA VAL A 188 -20.76 -0.22 -5.88
C VAL A 188 -20.62 1.23 -6.37
N ARG A 189 -19.67 2.00 -5.81
CA ARG A 189 -19.46 3.42 -6.14
C ARG A 189 -18.95 3.65 -7.56
N SER A 190 -18.33 2.65 -8.18
CA SER A 190 -17.91 2.72 -9.59
C SER A 190 -19.09 2.99 -10.54
N GLY A 191 -20.28 2.48 -10.18
CA GLY A 191 -21.47 2.48 -11.02
C GLY A 191 -21.26 1.74 -12.35
N ALA A 192 -20.27 0.85 -12.45
CA ALA A 192 -19.95 0.09 -13.65
C ALA A 192 -20.80 -1.18 -13.82
N PHE A 193 -21.36 -1.69 -12.72
CA PHE A 193 -22.08 -2.96 -12.69
C PHE A 193 -23.58 -2.74 -12.48
N ARG A 194 -24.40 -3.64 -13.03
CA ARG A 194 -25.85 -3.66 -12.84
C ARG A 194 -26.19 -4.14 -11.43
N GLN A 195 -25.51 -5.19 -10.98
CA GLN A 195 -25.56 -5.66 -9.60
C GLN A 195 -24.16 -5.98 -9.06
N VAL A 196 -23.95 -5.74 -7.76
CA VAL A 196 -22.75 -6.13 -7.02
C VAL A 196 -23.17 -7.09 -5.91
N ARG A 197 -22.62 -8.31 -5.89
CA ARG A 197 -22.92 -9.33 -4.87
C ARG A 197 -21.64 -9.80 -4.21
N VAL A 198 -21.73 -10.15 -2.93
CA VAL A 198 -20.64 -10.79 -2.18
C VAL A 198 -21.01 -12.25 -1.92
N ARG A 199 -20.03 -13.14 -2.08
CA ARG A 199 -20.12 -14.56 -1.75
C ARG A 199 -18.85 -14.98 -1.03
N TYR A 200 -18.99 -15.81 -0.01
CA TYR A 200 -17.86 -16.31 0.76
C TYR A 200 -17.56 -17.74 0.32
N LEU A 201 -16.30 -18.00 -0.07
CA LEU A 201 -15.82 -19.29 -0.53
C LEU A 201 -15.28 -20.09 0.65
N HIS A 202 -15.94 -21.20 0.98
CA HIS A 202 -15.59 -22.06 2.09
C HIS A 202 -14.73 -23.24 1.62
N LEU A 203 -13.55 -23.36 2.23
CA LEU A 203 -12.50 -24.30 1.88
C LEU A 203 -12.07 -25.08 3.12
N GLY A 204 -12.60 -26.30 3.30
CA GLY A 204 -12.09 -27.22 4.32
C GLY A 204 -10.88 -28.02 3.78
N PRO A 205 -9.94 -28.44 4.64
CA PRO A 205 -8.83 -29.32 4.24
C PRO A 205 -9.30 -30.64 3.60
N ASP A 206 -10.45 -31.17 4.03
CA ASP A 206 -11.16 -32.32 3.43
C ASP A 206 -12.66 -32.03 3.16
N GLY A 207 -13.08 -30.78 3.33
CA GLY A 207 -14.49 -30.37 3.38
C GLY A 207 -15.17 -30.16 2.01
N PRO A 208 -16.51 -30.00 2.00
CA PRO A 208 -17.24 -29.63 0.80
C PRO A 208 -16.88 -28.20 0.36
N LEU A 209 -16.45 -28.07 -0.90
CA LEU A 209 -16.26 -26.77 -1.55
C LEU A 209 -17.64 -26.15 -1.79
N GLY A 210 -17.86 -24.96 -1.23
CA GLY A 210 -19.15 -24.29 -1.36
C GLY A 210 -19.04 -22.79 -1.21
N VAL A 211 -20.11 -22.10 -1.61
CA VAL A 211 -20.27 -20.66 -1.43
C VAL A 211 -21.45 -20.36 -0.52
N SER A 212 -21.34 -19.29 0.25
CA SER A 212 -22.45 -18.78 1.06
C SER A 212 -22.53 -17.26 0.98
N THR A 213 -23.59 -16.69 1.59
CA THR A 213 -23.75 -15.24 1.74
C THR A 213 -23.11 -14.70 3.02
N GLU A 214 -22.59 -15.59 3.89
CA GLU A 214 -22.08 -15.24 5.21
C GLU A 214 -20.63 -15.72 5.42
N PRO A 215 -19.79 -14.93 6.10
CA PRO A 215 -18.35 -15.16 6.18
C PRO A 215 -17.89 -16.31 7.11
N GLY A 216 -18.79 -17.00 7.82
CA GLY A 216 -18.43 -17.95 8.88
C GLY A 216 -18.80 -19.42 8.60
N THR A 217 -18.20 -20.35 9.35
CA THR A 217 -18.47 -21.79 9.29
C THR A 217 -19.85 -22.19 9.83
N GLY A 218 -20.52 -21.29 10.57
CA GLY A 218 -21.93 -21.39 10.98
C GLY A 218 -22.92 -20.79 9.97
N ALA A 219 -22.45 -20.39 8.78
CA ALA A 219 -23.33 -19.93 7.70
C ALA A 219 -24.34 -21.02 7.34
N GLY A 220 -25.55 -20.62 6.94
CA GLY A 220 -26.57 -21.55 6.43
C GLY A 220 -26.08 -22.48 5.30
N PRO A 221 -26.93 -23.39 4.80
CA PRO A 221 -26.51 -24.48 3.91
C PRO A 221 -25.66 -24.00 2.73
N LEU A 222 -24.43 -24.54 2.62
CA LEU A 222 -23.49 -24.22 1.55
C LEU A 222 -24.11 -24.51 0.18
N ARG A 223 -24.02 -23.53 -0.72
CA ARG A 223 -24.46 -23.69 -2.12
C ARG A 223 -23.28 -24.15 -2.97
N GLY A 224 -23.59 -24.88 -4.04
CA GLY A 224 -22.58 -25.31 -5.02
C GLY A 224 -21.96 -24.12 -5.74
N THR A 225 -20.68 -24.23 -6.09
CA THR A 225 -19.93 -23.21 -6.83
C THR A 225 -20.50 -22.93 -8.23
N SER A 226 -21.30 -23.86 -8.77
CA SER A 226 -22.00 -23.71 -10.04
C SER A 226 -23.03 -22.57 -10.06
N GLU A 227 -23.54 -22.11 -8.91
CA GLU A 227 -24.44 -20.94 -8.80
C GLU A 227 -23.83 -19.68 -9.42
N LEU A 228 -22.50 -19.57 -9.39
CA LEU A 228 -21.79 -18.41 -9.89
C LEU A 228 -21.63 -18.42 -11.42
N ARG A 229 -21.92 -19.55 -12.09
CA ARG A 229 -21.88 -19.64 -13.55
C ARG A 229 -23.06 -18.86 -14.15
N ASP A 230 -22.76 -18.03 -15.14
CA ASP A 230 -23.76 -17.32 -15.93
C ASP A 230 -23.47 -17.56 -17.41
N PRO A 231 -24.22 -18.47 -18.06
CA PRO A 231 -24.04 -18.77 -19.48
C PRO A 231 -24.23 -17.57 -20.41
N SER A 232 -24.83 -16.47 -19.93
CA SER A 232 -24.98 -15.25 -20.73
C SER A 232 -23.67 -14.47 -20.90
N GLY A 233 -22.61 -14.81 -20.14
CA GLY A 233 -21.33 -14.12 -20.12
C GLY A 233 -21.39 -12.71 -19.53
N ARG A 234 -22.50 -12.34 -18.88
CA ARG A 234 -22.71 -11.02 -18.27
C ARG A 234 -22.33 -10.97 -16.79
N ARG A 235 -21.73 -12.03 -16.23
CA ARG A 235 -21.25 -12.05 -14.85
C ARG A 235 -19.74 -12.06 -14.79
N LEU A 236 -19.18 -11.06 -14.12
CA LEU A 236 -17.78 -10.98 -13.76
C LEU A 236 -17.57 -11.55 -12.36
N VAL A 237 -16.57 -12.41 -12.19
CA VAL A 237 -16.18 -12.95 -10.88
C VAL A 237 -14.83 -12.38 -10.47
N LEU A 238 -14.79 -11.70 -9.32
CA LEU A 238 -13.55 -11.26 -8.67
C LEU A 238 -13.31 -12.10 -7.43
N VAL A 239 -12.18 -12.79 -7.37
CA VAL A 239 -11.82 -13.64 -6.24
C VAL A 239 -10.83 -12.90 -5.34
N LEU A 240 -11.27 -12.40 -4.18
CA LEU A 240 -10.44 -11.75 -3.18
C LEU A 240 -9.85 -12.80 -2.22
N THR A 241 -8.54 -13.00 -2.26
CA THR A 241 -7.83 -13.96 -1.41
C THR A 241 -6.37 -13.53 -1.17
N ASP A 242 -5.76 -14.00 -0.08
CA ASP A 242 -4.30 -14.00 0.09
C ASP A 242 -3.62 -15.24 -0.51
N ALA A 243 -4.40 -16.25 -0.90
CA ALA A 243 -3.95 -17.54 -1.41
C ALA A 243 -2.95 -18.29 -0.50
N VAL A 244 -3.00 -18.05 0.81
CA VAL A 244 -2.14 -18.73 1.78
C VAL A 244 -2.82 -19.94 2.41
N ALA A 245 -4.15 -19.93 2.50
CA ALA A 245 -4.91 -21.03 3.09
C ALA A 245 -4.63 -22.37 2.36
N PRO A 246 -4.44 -23.49 3.08
CA PRO A 246 -4.09 -24.78 2.48
C PRO A 246 -5.04 -25.24 1.36
N GLY A 247 -6.32 -24.87 1.45
CA GLY A 247 -7.35 -25.19 0.45
C GLY A 247 -7.06 -24.68 -0.96
N TRP A 248 -6.23 -23.64 -1.14
CA TRP A 248 -5.88 -23.11 -2.46
C TRP A 248 -4.99 -24.02 -3.29
N GLY A 249 -4.29 -24.96 -2.66
CA GLY A 249 -3.57 -26.02 -3.38
C GLY A 249 -4.47 -27.14 -3.89
N HIS A 250 -5.76 -27.17 -3.49
CA HIS A 250 -6.64 -28.29 -3.76
C HIS A 250 -7.24 -28.23 -5.18
N PRO A 251 -7.24 -29.34 -5.96
CA PRO A 251 -7.73 -29.36 -7.35
C PRO A 251 -9.17 -28.87 -7.53
N ARG A 252 -10.05 -29.12 -6.55
CA ARG A 252 -11.46 -28.67 -6.56
C ARG A 252 -11.59 -27.14 -6.65
N VAL A 253 -10.70 -26.38 -6.03
CA VAL A 253 -10.74 -24.90 -6.09
C VAL A 253 -10.38 -24.42 -7.48
N HIS A 254 -9.31 -24.99 -8.04
CA HIS A 254 -8.84 -24.69 -9.39
C HIS A 254 -9.91 -25.05 -10.44
N GLU A 255 -10.58 -26.19 -10.24
CA GLU A 255 -11.72 -26.61 -11.06
C GLU A 255 -12.87 -25.60 -11.00
N ALA A 256 -13.27 -25.16 -9.81
CA ALA A 256 -14.34 -24.17 -9.67
C ALA A 256 -14.01 -22.84 -10.37
N VAL A 257 -12.79 -22.33 -10.18
CA VAL A 257 -12.33 -21.11 -10.87
C VAL A 257 -12.30 -21.33 -12.38
N ARG A 258 -11.85 -22.49 -12.87
CA ARG A 258 -11.85 -22.84 -14.30
C ARG A 258 -13.27 -22.87 -14.88
N GLN A 259 -14.24 -23.42 -14.14
CA GLN A 259 -15.63 -23.47 -14.56
C GLN A 259 -16.29 -22.09 -14.66
N TRP A 260 -15.91 -21.16 -13.78
CA TRP A 260 -16.33 -19.75 -13.90
C TRP A 260 -15.65 -19.08 -15.10
N ALA A 261 -14.35 -19.31 -15.26
CA ALA A 261 -13.51 -18.75 -16.32
C ALA A 261 -13.92 -19.24 -17.73
N ALA A 262 -14.58 -20.39 -17.82
CA ALA A 262 -15.10 -20.95 -19.08
C ALA A 262 -16.36 -20.25 -19.61
N VAL A 263 -17.09 -19.50 -18.76
CA VAL A 263 -18.36 -18.85 -19.17
C VAL A 263 -18.32 -17.33 -19.09
N GLY A 264 -17.35 -16.74 -18.39
CA GLY A 264 -17.26 -15.29 -18.22
C GLY A 264 -15.90 -14.83 -17.69
N PRO A 265 -15.76 -13.50 -17.48
CA PRO A 265 -14.50 -12.92 -17.05
C PRO A 265 -14.25 -13.21 -15.57
N VAL A 266 -13.08 -13.76 -15.26
CA VAL A 266 -12.64 -14.07 -13.91
C VAL A 266 -11.27 -13.44 -13.66
N ALA A 267 -11.09 -12.82 -12.50
CA ALA A 267 -9.78 -12.37 -12.04
C ALA A 267 -9.61 -12.64 -10.54
N VAL A 268 -8.37 -12.88 -10.13
CA VAL A 268 -8.00 -12.97 -8.71
C VAL A 268 -7.53 -11.60 -8.26
N LEU A 269 -8.20 -11.04 -7.26
CA LEU A 269 -7.74 -9.87 -6.53
C LEU A 269 -6.90 -10.35 -5.34
N GLN A 270 -5.59 -10.23 -5.48
CA GLN A 270 -4.63 -10.72 -4.50
C GLN A 270 -4.44 -9.66 -3.41
N ALA A 271 -4.75 -10.03 -2.16
CA ALA A 271 -4.67 -9.16 -1.00
C ALA A 271 -3.22 -8.84 -0.59
N LEU A 272 -2.29 -9.73 -0.93
CA LEU A 272 -0.86 -9.52 -0.72
C LEU A 272 -0.24 -8.67 -1.85
N PRO A 273 0.80 -7.87 -1.56
CA PRO A 273 1.58 -7.18 -2.60
C PRO A 273 2.26 -8.16 -3.56
N GLU A 274 2.48 -7.73 -4.81
CA GLU A 274 3.06 -8.56 -5.90
C GLU A 274 4.30 -9.36 -5.48
N ARG A 275 5.21 -8.72 -4.74
CA ARG A 275 6.47 -9.34 -4.27
C ARG A 275 6.28 -10.62 -3.45
N LEU A 276 5.12 -10.77 -2.80
CA LEU A 276 4.82 -11.93 -1.94
C LEU A 276 4.08 -13.04 -2.69
N TRP A 277 3.60 -12.81 -3.91
CA TRP A 277 2.84 -13.80 -4.70
C TRP A 277 3.59 -15.11 -4.95
N PRO A 278 4.92 -15.12 -5.20
CA PRO A 278 5.68 -16.38 -5.35
C PRO A 278 5.64 -17.29 -4.12
N GLN A 279 5.25 -16.76 -2.96
CA GLN A 279 5.16 -17.50 -1.70
C GLN A 279 3.74 -18.04 -1.42
N THR A 280 2.78 -17.75 -2.30
CA THR A 280 1.38 -18.16 -2.18
C THR A 280 1.09 -19.41 -3.01
N ALA A 281 -0.09 -20.00 -2.82
CA ALA A 281 -0.55 -21.14 -3.63
C ALA A 281 -0.94 -20.77 -5.07
N LEU A 282 -0.86 -19.49 -5.45
CA LEU A 282 -1.20 -18.98 -6.79
C LEU A 282 0.05 -18.42 -7.50
N PRO A 283 0.95 -19.29 -8.00
CA PRO A 283 2.08 -18.82 -8.78
C PRO A 283 1.61 -18.14 -10.07
N THR A 284 2.21 -17.01 -10.40
CA THR A 284 1.86 -16.23 -11.58
C THR A 284 2.99 -16.19 -12.59
N VAL A 285 2.63 -16.07 -13.86
CA VAL A 285 3.55 -15.81 -14.98
C VAL A 285 3.17 -14.50 -15.65
N LEU A 286 4.16 -13.78 -16.19
CA LEU A 286 3.91 -12.56 -16.94
C LEU A 286 3.53 -12.87 -18.39
N ALA A 287 2.43 -12.30 -18.84
CA ALA A 287 1.92 -12.47 -20.19
C ALA A 287 1.15 -11.25 -20.67
N THR A 288 1.12 -11.08 -21.99
CA THR A 288 0.19 -10.16 -22.66
C THR A 288 -1.08 -10.94 -22.99
N LEU A 289 -2.23 -10.42 -22.56
CA LEU A 289 -3.54 -10.99 -22.82
C LEU A 289 -4.30 -10.12 -23.81
N ARG A 290 -4.99 -10.73 -24.77
CA ARG A 290 -5.88 -10.01 -25.69
C ARG A 290 -7.23 -10.69 -25.75
N ARG A 291 -8.29 -9.89 -25.70
CA ARG A 291 -9.68 -10.36 -25.78
C ARG A 291 -10.16 -10.33 -27.24
N PRO A 292 -10.71 -11.42 -27.79
CA PRO A 292 -11.44 -11.39 -29.05
C PRO A 292 -12.75 -10.61 -28.91
N GLU A 293 -13.17 -9.88 -29.95
CA GLU A 293 -14.31 -8.93 -29.91
C GLU A 293 -15.63 -9.49 -29.33
N ARG A 294 -15.86 -10.80 -29.43
CA ARG A 294 -17.15 -11.43 -29.10
C ARG A 294 -17.16 -12.35 -27.88
N SER A 295 -16.01 -12.65 -27.27
CA SER A 295 -15.98 -13.57 -26.13
C SER A 295 -15.94 -12.84 -24.79
N ALA A 296 -16.69 -13.31 -23.79
CA ALA A 296 -16.58 -12.88 -22.41
C ALA A 296 -15.71 -13.81 -21.53
N ALA A 297 -15.44 -15.03 -21.99
CA ALA A 297 -14.78 -16.06 -21.20
C ALA A 297 -13.25 -15.88 -21.19
N ASN A 298 -12.62 -16.25 -20.07
CA ASN A 298 -11.16 -16.28 -19.98
C ASN A 298 -10.53 -17.37 -20.88
N THR A 299 -11.26 -18.45 -21.16
CA THR A 299 -10.80 -19.53 -22.07
C THR A 299 -10.52 -19.06 -23.49
N ASP A 300 -11.14 -17.94 -23.89
CA ASP A 300 -11.02 -17.41 -25.24
C ASP A 300 -9.97 -16.28 -25.32
N LEU A 301 -9.29 -15.97 -24.21
CA LEU A 301 -8.21 -14.99 -24.19
C LEU A 301 -7.03 -15.49 -25.02
N VAL A 302 -6.54 -14.63 -25.90
CA VAL A 302 -5.29 -14.85 -26.60
C VAL A 302 -4.14 -14.53 -25.65
N TYR A 303 -3.34 -15.54 -25.34
CA TYR A 303 -2.23 -15.47 -24.40
C TYR A 303 -0.89 -15.44 -25.14
N THR A 304 -0.01 -14.51 -24.76
CA THR A 304 1.38 -14.46 -25.20
C THR A 304 2.29 -14.28 -23.99
N GLY A 305 3.00 -15.32 -23.57
CA GLY A 305 3.89 -15.23 -22.41
C GLY A 305 5.24 -14.57 -22.72
N HIS A 306 5.81 -13.91 -21.71
CA HIS A 306 7.08 -13.17 -21.85
C HIS A 306 8.33 -14.06 -21.79
N ARG A 307 8.23 -15.28 -21.23
CA ARG A 307 9.37 -16.21 -21.14
C ARG A 307 9.35 -17.19 -22.31
N ARG A 308 10.53 -17.53 -22.85
CA ARG A 308 10.68 -18.45 -24.01
C ARG A 308 9.91 -19.77 -23.86
N ARG A 309 9.88 -20.35 -22.65
CA ARG A 309 9.18 -21.62 -22.35
C ARG A 309 7.67 -21.49 -22.23
N THR A 310 7.16 -20.31 -21.91
CA THR A 310 5.72 -20.05 -21.69
C THR A 310 5.18 -19.11 -22.76
N ARG A 311 5.81 -19.01 -23.93
CA ARG A 311 5.38 -18.07 -24.97
C ARG A 311 4.00 -18.43 -25.52
N VAL A 312 3.67 -19.71 -25.50
CA VAL A 312 2.36 -20.28 -25.90
C VAL A 312 1.65 -20.81 -24.66
N LEU A 313 0.32 -20.66 -24.63
CA LEU A 313 -0.52 -21.20 -23.57
C LEU A 313 -0.43 -22.74 -23.57
N PRO A 314 -0.08 -23.38 -22.44
CA PRO A 314 -0.05 -24.83 -22.39
C PRO A 314 -1.43 -25.43 -22.69
N PRO A 315 -1.50 -26.55 -23.43
CA PRO A 315 -2.78 -27.20 -23.74
C PRO A 315 -3.61 -27.48 -22.48
N GLY A 316 -4.91 -27.21 -22.54
CA GLY A 316 -5.83 -27.42 -21.42
C GLY A 316 -5.71 -26.43 -20.27
N SER A 317 -4.84 -25.40 -20.39
CA SER A 317 -4.71 -24.35 -19.38
C SER A 317 -5.65 -23.18 -19.63
N THR A 318 -6.21 -22.61 -18.57
CA THR A 318 -7.00 -21.37 -18.65
C THR A 318 -6.23 -20.22 -18.00
N PRO A 319 -5.98 -19.10 -18.73
CA PRO A 319 -5.32 -17.94 -18.16
C PRO A 319 -6.30 -17.14 -17.28
N VAL A 320 -5.93 -16.90 -16.03
CA VAL A 320 -6.69 -16.05 -15.09
C VAL A 320 -5.83 -14.88 -14.64
N PRO A 321 -6.21 -13.62 -14.96
CA PRO A 321 -5.50 -12.44 -14.47
C PRO A 321 -5.46 -12.40 -12.94
N VAL A 322 -4.30 -12.03 -12.40
CA VAL A 322 -4.10 -11.76 -10.97
C VAL A 322 -3.76 -10.28 -10.81
N LEU A 323 -4.47 -9.61 -9.90
CA LEU A 323 -4.44 -8.17 -9.73
C LEU A 323 -4.10 -7.83 -8.28
N GLU A 324 -3.20 -6.88 -8.09
CA GLU A 324 -3.08 -6.16 -6.81
C GLU A 324 -4.10 -5.01 -6.79
N LEU A 325 -4.50 -4.54 -5.61
CA LEU A 325 -5.42 -3.42 -5.45
C LEU A 325 -4.75 -2.06 -5.72
N ALA A 326 -4.24 -1.86 -6.93
CA ALA A 326 -3.64 -0.60 -7.37
C ALA A 326 -4.05 -0.23 -8.81
N PRO A 327 -4.15 1.08 -9.14
CA PRO A 327 -4.62 1.56 -10.44
C PRO A 327 -3.91 0.96 -11.66
N ARG A 328 -2.59 0.73 -11.55
CA ARG A 328 -1.77 0.15 -12.62
C ARG A 328 -2.21 -1.26 -13.04
N TRP A 329 -2.81 -2.02 -12.14
CA TRP A 329 -3.32 -3.37 -12.42
C TRP A 329 -4.75 -3.32 -12.96
N PHE A 330 -5.58 -2.45 -12.40
CA PHE A 330 -6.98 -2.33 -12.79
C PHE A 330 -7.17 -1.66 -14.15
N ALA A 331 -6.33 -0.69 -14.52
CA ALA A 331 -6.49 0.05 -15.78
C ALA A 331 -6.31 -0.81 -17.05
N PRO A 332 -5.24 -1.63 -17.21
CA PRO A 332 -5.11 -2.53 -18.35
C PRO A 332 -6.14 -3.67 -18.29
N TRP A 333 -6.41 -4.21 -17.10
CA TRP A 333 -7.41 -5.26 -16.91
C TRP A 333 -8.83 -4.82 -17.27
N ALA A 334 -9.28 -3.66 -16.80
CA ALA A 334 -10.62 -3.14 -17.10
C ALA A 334 -10.79 -2.85 -18.60
N ARG A 335 -9.73 -2.43 -19.29
CA ARG A 335 -9.70 -2.28 -20.75
C ARG A 335 -9.79 -3.63 -21.47
N LEU A 336 -9.01 -4.62 -21.04
CA LEU A 336 -9.08 -5.99 -21.55
C LEU A 336 -10.50 -6.55 -21.40
N VAL A 337 -11.09 -6.43 -20.21
CA VAL A 337 -12.46 -6.88 -19.94
C VAL A 337 -13.46 -6.04 -20.74
N ALA A 338 -13.28 -4.74 -20.94
CA ALA A 338 -14.17 -3.96 -21.80
C ALA A 338 -14.07 -4.31 -23.29
N GLY A 339 -13.01 -5.01 -23.71
CA GLY A 339 -12.66 -5.17 -25.12
C GLY A 339 -12.17 -3.86 -25.75
N ALA A 340 -11.62 -2.95 -24.94
CA ALA A 340 -11.17 -1.63 -25.36
C ALA A 340 -9.63 -1.61 -25.51
N GLY A 341 -9.13 -1.68 -26.74
CA GLY A 341 -7.72 -1.52 -27.08
C GLY A 341 -7.13 -2.65 -27.93
N ASP A 342 -6.44 -2.30 -29.00
CA ASP A 342 -6.02 -3.22 -30.06
C ASP A 342 -4.72 -4.00 -29.73
N GLY A 343 -3.93 -3.52 -28.77
CA GLY A 343 -2.57 -4.00 -28.49
C GLY A 343 -2.41 -5.11 -27.44
N GLY A 344 -3.50 -5.60 -26.83
CA GLY A 344 -3.42 -6.49 -25.66
C GLY A 344 -3.04 -5.76 -24.36
N ALA A 345 -3.07 -6.48 -23.25
CA ALA A 345 -2.85 -5.97 -21.90
C ALA A 345 -1.84 -6.87 -21.17
N ASP A 346 -0.74 -6.29 -20.71
CA ASP A 346 0.20 -7.00 -19.85
C ASP A 346 -0.43 -7.29 -18.49
N ALA A 347 -0.27 -8.52 -18.04
CA ALA A 347 -0.87 -9.03 -16.84
C ALA A 347 0.02 -10.09 -16.18
N ALA A 348 -0.08 -10.16 -14.85
CA ALA A 348 0.26 -11.38 -14.13
C ALA A 348 -0.88 -12.38 -14.30
N VAL A 349 -0.55 -13.61 -14.66
CA VAL A 349 -1.51 -14.63 -15.06
C VAL A 349 -1.27 -15.90 -14.28
N LEU A 350 -2.33 -16.39 -13.64
CA LEU A 350 -2.42 -17.74 -13.12
C LEU A 350 -2.82 -18.69 -14.26
N LEU A 351 -2.04 -19.73 -14.50
CA LEU A 351 -2.34 -20.75 -15.50
C LEU A 351 -3.02 -21.96 -14.84
N LEU A 352 -4.35 -22.05 -14.96
CA LEU A 352 -5.13 -23.15 -14.40
C LEU A 352 -5.12 -24.36 -15.34
N GLY A 353 -4.32 -25.38 -15.07
CA GLY A 353 -4.24 -26.61 -15.88
C GLY A 353 -2.91 -27.37 -15.80
N GLU A 354 -1.85 -26.72 -15.33
CA GLU A 354 -0.60 -27.40 -15.00
C GLU A 354 -0.78 -28.22 -13.70
N ALA A 355 -0.12 -29.38 -13.59
CA ALA A 355 -0.11 -30.16 -12.35
C ALA A 355 0.41 -29.26 -11.22
N VAL A 356 -0.53 -28.75 -10.42
CA VAL A 356 -0.27 -27.82 -9.33
C VAL A 356 0.80 -28.45 -8.46
N ARG A 357 1.95 -27.77 -8.32
CA ARG A 357 2.96 -28.19 -7.35
C ARG A 357 2.29 -28.14 -5.98
N ALA A 358 1.97 -29.32 -5.47
CA ALA A 358 1.32 -29.52 -4.20
C ALA A 358 2.17 -28.89 -3.10
N GLY A 359 1.57 -27.96 -2.35
CA GLY A 359 2.03 -27.48 -1.05
C GLY A 359 3.41 -26.81 -1.02
N ARG A 360 3.56 -25.83 -0.14
CA ARG A 360 4.90 -25.37 0.26
C ARG A 360 5.58 -26.58 0.91
N ALA A 361 6.69 -27.07 0.36
CA ALA A 361 7.53 -28.04 1.06
C ALA A 361 7.87 -27.45 2.44
N PRO A 362 7.91 -28.25 3.52
CA PRO A 362 8.30 -27.76 4.82
C PRO A 362 9.65 -27.06 4.67
N ASP A 363 9.70 -25.80 5.08
CA ASP A 363 10.97 -25.10 5.11
C ASP A 363 11.80 -25.74 6.24
N PHE A 364 12.97 -26.27 5.92
CA PHE A 364 13.86 -26.89 6.91
C PHE A 364 14.99 -25.95 7.34
N ARG A 365 15.00 -24.70 6.84
CA ARG A 365 16.03 -23.72 7.21
C ARG A 365 15.95 -23.37 8.70
N PRO A 366 17.09 -23.25 9.40
CA PRO A 366 17.12 -22.87 10.80
C PRO A 366 16.55 -21.46 11.02
N PRO A 367 15.95 -21.17 12.19
CA PRO A 367 15.26 -19.91 12.46
C PRO A 367 16.08 -18.66 12.11
N GLY A 368 17.32 -18.56 12.59
CA GLY A 368 18.19 -17.39 12.32
C GLY A 368 18.54 -17.20 10.84
N GLN A 369 18.56 -18.27 10.03
CA GLN A 369 18.71 -18.13 8.58
C GLN A 369 17.44 -17.56 7.94
N ARG A 370 16.26 -17.97 8.40
CA ARG A 370 15.00 -17.38 7.93
C ARG A 370 14.87 -15.91 8.29
N LEU A 371 15.35 -15.52 9.48
CA LEU A 371 15.35 -14.11 9.89
C LEU A 371 16.23 -13.28 8.95
N ARG A 372 17.43 -13.76 8.60
CA ARG A 372 18.31 -13.10 7.62
C ARG A 372 17.70 -13.06 6.21
N ASP A 373 17.08 -14.15 5.78
CA ASP A 373 16.40 -14.21 4.48
C ASP A 373 15.22 -13.22 4.44
N PHE A 374 14.44 -13.13 5.53
CA PHE A 374 13.38 -12.14 5.66
C PHE A 374 13.94 -10.72 5.67
N GLN A 375 14.98 -10.44 6.46
CA GLN A 375 15.65 -9.13 6.47
C GLN A 375 16.14 -8.71 5.08
N ALA A 376 16.57 -9.68 4.25
CA ALA A 376 17.04 -9.43 2.89
C ALA A 376 15.92 -9.17 1.88
N VAL A 377 14.64 -9.41 2.18
CA VAL A 377 13.52 -9.22 1.23
C VAL A 377 12.36 -8.38 1.77
N ALA A 378 12.28 -8.22 3.09
CA ALA A 378 11.20 -7.51 3.76
C ALA A 378 11.30 -6.01 3.53
N THR A 379 10.15 -5.35 3.48
CA THR A 379 10.13 -3.88 3.57
C THR A 379 10.70 -3.44 4.92
N PRO A 380 11.38 -2.27 4.99
CA PRO A 380 11.94 -1.80 6.27
C PRO A 380 10.87 -1.61 7.35
N GLU A 381 9.68 -1.17 6.94
CA GLU A 381 8.51 -1.07 7.82
C GLU A 381 8.08 -2.44 8.36
N ALA A 382 8.15 -3.52 7.57
CA ALA A 382 7.78 -4.86 8.00
C ALA A 382 8.82 -5.43 8.96
N PHE A 383 10.11 -5.19 8.69
CA PHE A 383 11.18 -5.58 9.60
C PHE A 383 11.13 -4.80 10.91
N ARG A 384 10.83 -3.49 10.85
CA ARG A 384 10.60 -2.67 12.05
C ARG A 384 9.39 -3.16 12.84
N LEU A 385 8.29 -3.49 12.17
CA LEU A 385 7.11 -4.09 12.81
C LEU A 385 7.50 -5.41 13.50
N LEU A 386 8.15 -6.34 12.81
CA LEU A 386 8.64 -7.60 13.37
C LEU A 386 9.49 -7.38 14.64
N THR A 387 10.36 -6.37 14.62
CA THR A 387 11.23 -6.02 15.75
C THR A 387 10.42 -5.45 16.92
N CYS A 388 9.49 -4.52 16.68
CA CYS A 388 8.57 -4.02 17.71
C CYS A 388 7.72 -5.14 18.34
N LEU A 389 7.29 -6.11 17.53
CA LEU A 389 6.49 -7.25 17.98
C LEU A 389 7.25 -8.18 18.95
N ALA A 390 8.59 -8.18 18.93
CA ALA A 390 9.39 -8.96 19.87
C ALA A 390 9.15 -8.56 21.34
N ALA A 391 8.78 -7.30 21.58
CA ALA A 391 8.55 -6.72 22.91
C ALA A 391 7.14 -6.98 23.48
N VAL A 392 6.23 -7.59 22.72
CA VAL A 392 4.83 -7.79 23.14
C VAL A 392 4.37 -9.24 23.00
N PRO A 393 3.30 -9.64 23.70
CA PRO A 393 2.57 -10.87 23.37
C PRO A 393 2.04 -10.83 21.93
N LEU A 394 2.10 -11.96 21.25
CA LEU A 394 1.79 -12.02 19.82
C LEU A 394 0.39 -12.60 19.58
N THR A 395 -0.65 -11.79 19.79
CA THR A 395 -1.96 -12.06 19.17
C THR A 395 -2.13 -11.12 17.98
N VAL A 396 -2.94 -11.47 16.99
CA VAL A 396 -3.14 -10.61 15.81
C VAL A 396 -3.74 -9.26 16.21
N SER A 397 -4.63 -9.25 17.21
CA SER A 397 -5.17 -8.03 17.80
C SER A 397 -4.07 -7.13 18.37
N VAL A 398 -3.14 -7.68 19.15
CA VAL A 398 -2.00 -6.93 19.68
C VAL A 398 -1.09 -6.44 18.55
N MET A 399 -0.81 -7.28 17.55
CA MET A 399 0.05 -6.89 16.44
C MET A 399 -0.52 -5.69 15.66
N ARG A 400 -1.85 -5.64 15.47
CA ARG A 400 -2.54 -4.51 14.86
C ARG A 400 -2.46 -3.23 15.68
N VAL A 401 -2.54 -3.34 17.00
CA VAL A 401 -2.38 -2.18 17.90
C VAL A 401 -0.95 -1.65 17.82
N VAL A 402 0.06 -2.54 17.86
CA VAL A 402 1.46 -2.16 17.71
C VAL A 402 1.71 -1.53 16.34
N GLN A 403 1.15 -2.10 15.27
CA GLN A 403 1.23 -1.49 13.93
C GLN A 403 0.64 -0.07 13.93
N ALA A 404 -0.55 0.13 14.49
CA ALA A 404 -1.20 1.43 14.53
C ALA A 404 -0.44 2.45 15.40
N ALA A 405 0.18 2.02 16.48
CA ALA A 405 0.95 2.87 17.40
C ALA A 405 2.33 3.23 16.84
N MET A 406 3.06 2.25 16.33
CA MET A 406 4.47 2.41 15.91
C MET A 406 4.63 2.82 14.45
N LEU A 407 3.66 2.48 13.61
CA LEU A 407 3.68 2.70 12.15
C LEU A 407 2.33 3.25 11.67
N PRO A 408 1.93 4.45 12.13
CA PRO A 408 0.63 5.03 11.79
C PRO A 408 0.50 5.26 10.28
N GLY A 409 -0.66 4.89 9.71
CA GLY A 409 -0.92 5.01 8.27
C GLY A 409 -0.29 3.92 7.39
N SER A 410 0.40 2.95 7.99
CA SER A 410 0.91 1.79 7.25
C SER A 410 -0.22 0.91 6.69
N ALA A 411 0.04 0.24 5.56
CA ALA A 411 -0.94 -0.63 4.92
C ALA A 411 -1.15 -1.93 5.73
N PRO A 412 -2.37 -2.52 5.75
CA PRO A 412 -2.65 -3.81 6.39
C PRO A 412 -1.80 -4.97 5.84
N SER A 413 -1.31 -4.85 4.59
CA SER A 413 -0.38 -5.81 3.99
C SER A 413 0.95 -5.93 4.72
N LEU A 414 1.32 -4.94 5.54
CA LEU A 414 2.55 -4.96 6.32
C LEU A 414 2.54 -6.05 7.38
N LEU A 415 1.43 -6.18 8.10
CA LEU A 415 1.26 -7.25 9.08
C LEU A 415 1.22 -8.62 8.42
N ALA A 416 0.62 -8.70 7.23
CA ALA A 416 0.60 -9.93 6.46
C ALA A 416 2.01 -10.38 6.05
N GLU A 417 2.89 -9.46 5.65
CA GLU A 417 4.30 -9.76 5.34
C GLU A 417 5.03 -10.40 6.53
N VAL A 418 4.77 -9.90 7.75
CA VAL A 418 5.32 -10.47 8.99
C VAL A 418 4.71 -11.83 9.31
N LEU A 419 3.38 -11.97 9.27
CA LEU A 419 2.70 -13.22 9.57
C LEU A 419 3.07 -14.36 8.59
N PHE A 420 3.27 -14.03 7.32
CA PHE A 420 3.58 -15.00 6.28
C PHE A 420 5.08 -15.21 6.01
N SER A 421 5.95 -14.48 6.73
CA SER A 421 7.40 -14.64 6.71
C SER A 421 7.87 -16.05 7.09
N GLY A 422 7.05 -16.80 7.83
CA GLY A 422 7.43 -18.09 8.40
C GLY A 422 8.33 -17.98 9.64
N LEU A 423 8.42 -16.77 10.23
CA LEU A 423 9.13 -16.49 11.49
C LEU A 423 8.23 -16.60 12.73
N LEU A 424 6.91 -16.50 12.53
CA LEU A 424 5.89 -16.63 13.56
C LEU A 424 5.14 -17.96 13.36
N VAL A 425 4.85 -18.63 14.47
CA VAL A 425 4.08 -19.87 14.49
C VAL A 425 2.93 -19.76 15.50
N PRO A 426 1.75 -20.33 15.24
CA PRO A 426 0.72 -20.44 16.25
C PRO A 426 1.25 -21.17 17.49
N SER A 427 0.90 -20.68 18.68
CA SER A 427 1.32 -21.22 19.98
C SER A 427 0.08 -21.53 20.84
N GLY A 428 0.11 -22.67 21.56
CA GLY A 428 -0.95 -23.08 22.49
C GLY A 428 -1.76 -24.31 22.06
N PRO A 429 -2.35 -25.05 23.03
CA PRO A 429 -3.11 -26.28 22.79
C PRO A 429 -4.55 -26.02 22.31
N ASP A 430 -5.07 -24.81 22.48
CA ASP A 430 -6.48 -24.50 22.25
C ASP A 430 -6.69 -23.87 20.87
N ARG A 431 -7.24 -24.69 19.94
CA ARG A 431 -7.62 -24.25 18.59
C ARG A 431 -9.06 -23.76 18.52
N ASP A 432 -9.84 -23.88 19.59
CA ASP A 432 -11.29 -23.67 19.56
C ASP A 432 -11.72 -22.23 19.91
N GLY A 433 -10.77 -21.36 20.26
CA GLY A 433 -10.98 -19.91 20.41
C GLY A 433 -11.02 -19.11 19.07
N PRO A 434 -11.51 -17.86 19.07
CA PRO A 434 -11.57 -16.96 17.94
C PRO A 434 -10.15 -16.62 17.52
N VAL A 435 -9.94 -16.67 16.21
CA VAL A 435 -8.62 -16.65 15.57
C VAL A 435 -7.80 -15.40 15.88
N GLU A 436 -8.46 -14.28 16.18
CA GLU A 436 -7.82 -12.98 16.48
C GLU A 436 -7.04 -12.99 17.80
N GLU A 437 -7.42 -13.90 18.70
CA GLU A 437 -6.88 -14.04 20.05
C GLU A 437 -6.00 -15.29 20.20
N ARG A 438 -5.87 -16.10 19.13
CA ARG A 438 -4.96 -17.23 19.12
C ARG A 438 -3.52 -16.73 19.31
N PRO A 439 -2.76 -17.27 20.29
CA PRO A 439 -1.39 -16.86 20.49
C PRO A 439 -0.53 -17.30 19.32
N TYR A 440 0.43 -16.46 18.98
CA TYR A 440 1.58 -16.80 18.15
C TYR A 440 2.83 -16.74 19.04
N ASP A 441 3.88 -17.40 18.59
CA ASP A 441 5.22 -17.14 19.10
C ASP A 441 6.22 -17.10 17.95
N PHE A 442 7.38 -16.52 18.22
CA PHE A 442 8.49 -16.60 17.30
C PHE A 442 9.03 -18.02 17.24
N LEU A 443 9.63 -18.40 16.11
CA LEU A 443 10.46 -19.60 16.07
C LEU A 443 11.53 -19.56 17.17
N PRO A 444 11.94 -20.72 17.71
CA PRO A 444 12.87 -20.80 18.84
C PRO A 444 14.13 -19.93 18.64
N GLY A 445 14.45 -19.11 19.65
CA GLY A 445 15.62 -18.23 19.67
C GLY A 445 15.45 -16.86 18.99
N LEU A 446 14.51 -16.70 18.05
CA LEU A 446 14.39 -15.46 17.28
C LEU A 446 13.93 -14.27 18.12
N ARG A 447 13.03 -14.48 19.09
CA ARG A 447 12.57 -13.40 19.97
C ARG A 447 13.75 -12.78 20.75
N ALA A 448 14.65 -13.62 21.27
CA ALA A 448 15.84 -13.16 22.00
C ALA A 448 16.83 -12.45 21.07
N GLU A 449 17.03 -12.97 19.85
CA GLU A 449 17.89 -12.35 18.83
C GLU A 449 17.39 -10.95 18.44
N LEU A 450 16.08 -10.77 18.24
CA LEU A 450 15.47 -9.47 17.94
C LEU A 450 15.54 -8.50 19.12
N LEU A 451 15.30 -8.97 20.35
CA LEU A 451 15.40 -8.14 21.55
C LEU A 451 16.83 -7.70 21.83
N ALA A 452 17.84 -8.54 21.54
CA ALA A 452 19.25 -8.18 21.70
C ALA A 452 19.68 -7.04 20.75
N GLY A 453 18.97 -6.86 19.64
CA GLY A 453 19.19 -5.75 18.70
C GLY A 453 18.52 -4.43 19.12
N LEU A 454 17.62 -4.44 20.11
CA LEU A 454 16.89 -3.25 20.57
C LEU A 454 17.52 -2.63 21.81
N ARG A 455 17.54 -1.29 21.86
CA ARG A 455 17.90 -0.52 23.04
C ARG A 455 16.71 -0.45 24.01
N ALA A 456 17.03 -0.27 25.30
CA ALA A 456 16.06 -0.12 26.39
C ALA A 456 14.91 0.85 26.11
N HIS A 457 15.24 2.03 25.58
CA HIS A 457 14.27 3.08 25.31
C HIS A 457 13.35 2.74 24.12
N GLU A 458 13.78 1.88 23.20
CA GLU A 458 12.97 1.46 22.04
C GLU A 458 11.89 0.47 22.48
N VAL A 459 12.24 -0.49 23.34
CA VAL A 459 11.28 -1.40 24.00
C VAL A 459 10.27 -0.59 24.82
N ASP A 460 10.74 0.36 25.62
CA ASP A 460 9.87 1.24 26.42
C ASP A 460 8.91 2.06 25.55
N THR A 461 9.42 2.61 24.44
CA THR A 461 8.63 3.37 23.48
C THR A 461 7.51 2.53 22.87
N VAL A 462 7.80 1.30 22.43
CA VAL A 462 6.77 0.39 21.89
C VAL A 462 5.63 0.19 22.87
N LEU A 463 5.97 -0.09 24.14
CA LEU A 463 4.98 -0.36 25.18
C LEU A 463 4.19 0.88 25.59
N ARG A 464 4.87 2.03 25.73
CA ARG A 464 4.26 3.32 26.09
C ARG A 464 3.30 3.82 25.01
N GLU A 465 3.70 3.77 23.74
CA GLU A 465 2.86 4.22 22.62
C GLU A 465 1.65 3.31 22.40
N THR A 466 1.84 2.00 22.55
CA THR A 466 0.75 1.01 22.46
C THR A 466 -0.29 1.22 23.58
N SER A 467 0.15 1.42 24.83
CA SER A 467 -0.74 1.74 25.96
C SER A 467 -1.49 3.05 25.72
N GLY A 468 -0.77 4.10 25.34
CA GLY A 468 -1.37 5.42 25.10
C GLY A 468 -2.39 5.40 23.96
N LEU A 469 -2.18 4.61 22.90
CA LEU A 469 -3.15 4.48 21.81
C LEU A 469 -4.46 3.81 22.27
N LEU A 470 -4.36 2.75 23.08
CA LEU A 470 -5.53 2.06 23.64
C LEU A 470 -6.33 2.97 24.58
N GLU A 471 -5.64 3.72 25.44
CA GLU A 471 -6.25 4.70 26.34
C GLU A 471 -7.01 5.80 25.57
N ARG A 472 -6.38 6.41 24.56
CA ARG A 472 -7.02 7.45 23.71
C ARG A 472 -8.23 6.93 22.95
N SER A 473 -8.18 5.69 22.48
CA SER A 473 -9.23 5.08 21.65
C SER A 473 -10.44 4.62 22.47
N ALA A 474 -10.28 4.45 23.79
CA ALA A 474 -11.39 4.17 24.70
C ALA A 474 -12.36 5.37 24.83
N ALA A 475 -11.92 6.60 24.52
CA ALA A 475 -12.70 7.81 24.77
C ALA A 475 -13.77 8.14 23.69
N GLY A 476 -13.86 7.42 22.57
CA GLY A 476 -15.04 7.54 21.68
C GLY A 476 -14.82 7.40 20.17
N ALA A 477 -14.66 6.18 19.65
CA ALA A 477 -14.67 5.94 18.20
C ALA A 477 -15.40 4.63 17.81
N PRO A 478 -16.16 4.61 16.69
CA PRO A 478 -16.70 3.38 16.09
C PRO A 478 -15.66 2.69 15.18
N GLY A 479 -15.46 1.38 15.33
CA GLY A 479 -14.44 0.54 14.63
C GLY A 479 -14.40 -0.88 15.22
N ARG A 480 -13.67 -1.82 14.60
CA ARG A 480 -13.62 -3.25 15.01
C ARG A 480 -12.15 -3.68 15.16
N VAL A 481 -11.66 -3.87 16.40
CA VAL A 481 -10.47 -4.65 16.89
C VAL A 481 -10.21 -4.29 18.37
N THR A 482 -9.89 -5.31 19.19
CA THR A 482 -10.22 -5.47 20.62
C THR A 482 -9.05 -5.22 21.59
N GLY A 483 -9.20 -4.27 22.51
CA GLY A 483 -8.51 -4.25 23.82
C GLY A 483 -9.56 -4.05 24.91
N LEU A 484 -9.38 -4.59 26.12
CA LEU A 484 -10.37 -4.45 27.20
C LEU A 484 -9.91 -3.41 28.23
N VAL A 485 -10.75 -2.41 28.46
CA VAL A 485 -10.61 -1.45 29.56
C VAL A 485 -11.60 -1.84 30.65
N PRO A 486 -11.23 -1.89 31.94
CA PRO A 486 -12.15 -2.13 33.03
C PRO A 486 -13.32 -1.15 33.02
N ASP A 487 -14.53 -1.68 33.05
CA ASP A 487 -15.77 -0.93 33.07
C ASP A 487 -16.79 -1.71 33.90
N VAL A 488 -17.26 -1.12 34.99
CA VAL A 488 -18.24 -1.70 35.91
C VAL A 488 -19.58 -1.98 35.21
N ARG A 489 -19.83 -1.35 34.06
CA ARG A 489 -21.00 -1.58 33.18
C ARG A 489 -20.67 -2.38 31.92
N GLY A 490 -19.43 -2.85 31.78
CA GLY A 490 -18.98 -3.66 30.65
C GLY A 490 -19.70 -5.01 30.60
N HIS A 491 -19.75 -5.61 29.42
CA HIS A 491 -20.37 -6.92 29.20
C HIS A 491 -19.35 -7.99 28.76
N ALA A 492 -18.07 -7.63 28.63
CA ALA A 492 -16.99 -8.59 28.38
C ALA A 492 -16.28 -8.87 29.71
N GLY A 493 -16.11 -10.14 30.09
CA GLY A 493 -15.36 -10.47 31.31
C GLY A 493 -13.88 -10.12 31.16
N LEU A 494 -13.28 -9.49 32.17
CA LEU A 494 -11.83 -9.40 32.28
C LEU A 494 -11.32 -10.73 32.86
N PRO A 495 -10.27 -11.32 32.29
CA PRO A 495 -9.72 -12.57 32.80
C PRO A 495 -8.96 -12.39 34.12
N GLU A 496 -9.02 -13.38 35.01
CA GLU A 496 -8.19 -13.43 36.23
C GLU A 496 -6.68 -13.45 35.89
N ASP A 497 -6.31 -14.07 34.75
CA ASP A 497 -4.92 -14.19 34.27
C ASP A 497 -4.47 -13.06 33.32
N GLY A 498 -5.35 -12.09 33.02
CA GLY A 498 -5.05 -10.99 32.11
C GLY A 498 -4.06 -10.01 32.73
N LEU A 499 -2.77 -10.21 32.45
CA LEU A 499 -1.72 -9.28 32.88
C LEU A 499 -2.04 -7.86 32.35
N PRO A 500 -2.14 -6.85 33.24
CA PRO A 500 -2.21 -5.47 32.81
C PRO A 500 -1.02 -5.14 31.90
N TRP A 501 -1.22 -4.30 30.88
CA TRP A 501 -0.15 -3.83 29.99
C TRP A 501 1.07 -3.26 30.73
N ALA A 502 0.85 -2.72 31.93
CA ALA A 502 1.92 -2.28 32.84
C ALA A 502 2.82 -3.42 33.35
N ARG A 503 2.26 -4.61 33.62
CA ARG A 503 3.03 -5.81 34.00
C ARG A 503 3.76 -6.41 32.80
N LEU A 504 3.13 -6.43 31.62
CA LEU A 504 3.80 -6.79 30.37
C LEU A 504 5.02 -5.91 30.08
N ARG A 505 4.94 -4.61 30.41
CA ARG A 505 6.08 -3.68 30.32
C ARG A 505 7.21 -4.04 31.28
N ALA A 506 6.91 -4.41 32.52
CA ALA A 506 7.92 -4.86 33.47
C ALA A 506 8.59 -6.16 33.01
N ASP A 507 7.82 -7.14 32.53
CA ASP A 507 8.33 -8.42 32.03
C ASP A 507 9.19 -8.27 30.76
N ALA A 508 8.79 -7.40 29.83
CA ALA A 508 9.54 -7.14 28.61
C ALA A 508 10.87 -6.42 28.89
N LEU A 509 10.89 -5.46 29.82
CA LEU A 509 12.11 -4.80 30.27
C LEU A 509 13.05 -5.78 31.01
N ALA A 510 12.50 -6.64 31.85
CA ALA A 510 13.27 -7.68 32.55
C ALA A 510 13.92 -8.67 31.57
N ARG A 511 13.18 -9.12 30.53
CA ARG A 511 13.71 -10.03 29.49
C ARG A 511 14.75 -9.37 28.58
N ALA A 512 14.72 -8.05 28.45
CA ALA A 512 15.76 -7.27 27.78
C ALA A 512 16.99 -7.00 28.68
N GLY A 513 17.04 -7.56 29.89
CA GLY A 513 18.17 -7.42 30.82
C GLY A 513 18.25 -6.06 31.52
N LEU A 514 17.13 -5.33 31.61
CA LEU A 514 17.07 -3.97 32.14
C LEU A 514 16.25 -3.92 33.43
N PRO A 515 16.59 -3.02 34.38
CA PRO A 515 15.82 -2.85 35.61
C PRO A 515 14.40 -2.38 35.28
N GLY A 516 13.39 -3.19 35.60
CA GLY A 516 11.98 -2.84 35.45
C GLY A 516 11.57 -1.72 36.41
N PRO A 517 10.52 -0.94 36.09
CA PRO A 517 9.95 0.00 37.06
C PRO A 517 9.42 -0.78 38.27
N ALA A 518 9.67 -0.25 39.48
CA ALA A 518 9.16 -0.82 40.72
C ALA A 518 7.64 -0.97 40.67
N GLU A 519 7.13 -2.15 41.08
CA GLU A 519 5.69 -2.42 41.11
C GLU A 519 4.91 -1.30 41.81
N PRO A 520 3.69 -0.94 41.33
CA PRO A 520 2.79 -0.10 42.10
C PRO A 520 2.33 -0.89 43.33
N ARG A 521 2.98 -0.66 44.47
CA ARG A 521 2.50 -1.13 45.77
C ARG A 521 1.17 -0.44 46.09
N GLY A 522 0.22 -1.21 46.61
CA GLY A 522 -1.15 -0.79 46.93
C GLY A 522 -1.26 0.41 47.89
N PRO A 523 -2.49 0.92 48.11
CA PRO A 523 -2.74 2.22 48.69
C PRO A 523 -2.24 2.29 50.13
N SER A 524 -1.18 3.06 50.37
CA SER A 524 -0.66 3.34 51.70
C SER A 524 -1.00 4.78 52.08
N ARG A 525 -1.56 4.94 53.29
CA ARG A 525 -2.03 6.20 53.91
C ARG A 525 -1.07 7.39 53.73
N PRO A 526 -1.60 8.62 53.66
CA PRO A 526 -0.78 9.82 53.46
C PRO A 526 0.08 10.09 54.70
N ARG A 527 1.38 10.35 54.48
CA ARG A 527 2.26 10.98 55.47
C ARG A 527 2.67 12.37 54.96
N PRO A 528 2.81 13.35 55.87
CA PRO A 528 2.74 14.77 55.54
C PRO A 528 4.00 15.29 54.86
N ALA A 529 3.78 16.37 54.11
CA ALA A 529 4.71 17.03 53.21
C ALA A 529 6.11 17.30 53.80
N HIS A 530 7.14 16.98 53.01
CA HIS A 530 8.46 17.56 53.17
C HIS A 530 8.78 18.45 51.97
N ARG A 531 9.27 19.66 52.28
CA ARG A 531 9.56 20.77 51.38
C ARG A 531 10.55 20.40 50.27
N PRO A 532 10.48 21.06 49.09
CA PRO A 532 11.41 20.81 47.99
C PRO A 532 12.80 21.41 48.28
N ASP A 533 13.83 20.66 47.91
CA ASP A 533 15.22 21.12 47.80
C ASP A 533 15.44 21.72 46.39
N PRO A 534 15.86 23.00 46.27
CA PRO A 534 16.02 23.68 44.99
C PRO A 534 17.43 23.45 44.42
N SER A 535 17.70 22.28 43.83
CA SER A 535 18.92 22.08 43.05
C SER A 535 18.87 20.91 42.07
N ALA A 536 18.13 21.07 40.97
CA ALA A 536 18.39 20.32 39.74
C ALA A 536 18.04 21.19 38.52
N PRO A 537 18.94 21.35 37.53
CA PRO A 537 18.64 22.13 36.34
C PRO A 537 17.57 21.41 35.50
N ALA A 538 16.55 22.16 35.10
CA ALA A 538 15.53 21.72 34.18
C ALA A 538 16.17 21.28 32.86
N SER A 539 15.95 20.02 32.47
CA SER A 539 16.12 19.60 31.09
C SER A 539 15.07 20.31 30.22
N PRO A 540 15.41 20.77 29.01
CA PRO A 540 14.48 21.47 28.15
C PRO A 540 13.30 20.57 27.82
N SER A 541 12.10 21.16 27.90
CA SER A 541 10.86 20.58 27.41
C SER A 541 11.07 19.96 26.03
N ALA A 542 10.65 18.71 25.88
CA ALA A 542 10.57 18.05 24.59
C ALA A 542 9.78 18.94 23.61
N PRO A 543 10.28 19.17 22.39
CA PRO A 543 9.50 19.89 21.41
C PRO A 543 8.23 19.10 21.11
N ALA A 544 7.10 19.79 21.09
CA ALA A 544 5.84 19.29 20.56
C ALA A 544 6.09 18.66 19.18
N GLY A 545 5.63 17.43 18.99
CA GLY A 545 5.89 16.67 17.76
C GLY A 545 5.41 17.41 16.50
N PRO A 546 6.17 17.41 15.39
CA PRO A 546 5.72 18.03 14.16
C PRO A 546 4.89 17.04 13.34
N SER A 547 3.59 17.28 13.24
CA SER A 547 2.77 16.91 12.08
C SER A 547 3.04 17.84 10.88
N GLY A 548 4.31 18.17 10.64
CA GLY A 548 4.78 19.00 9.54
C GLY A 548 5.55 18.16 8.52
N ARG A 549 5.15 18.24 7.25
CA ARG A 549 5.85 17.57 6.13
C ARG A 549 7.26 18.15 6.01
N ARG A 550 8.28 17.38 6.42
CA ARG A 550 9.69 17.80 6.41
C ARG A 550 10.18 17.96 4.95
N LEU A 551 10.76 19.13 4.65
CA LEU A 551 11.30 19.49 3.34
C LEU A 551 12.82 19.32 3.35
N PHE A 552 13.37 18.77 2.28
CA PHE A 552 14.82 18.72 2.03
C PHE A 552 15.08 19.25 0.62
N GLY A 553 15.70 20.43 0.54
CA GLY A 553 15.71 21.20 -0.70
C GLY A 553 14.27 21.43 -1.20
N PRO A 554 14.00 21.25 -2.52
CA PRO A 554 12.66 21.39 -3.08
C PRO A 554 11.78 20.14 -2.89
N TYR A 555 12.24 19.13 -2.14
CA TYR A 555 11.55 17.84 -2.04
C TYR A 555 10.80 17.70 -0.73
N ARG A 556 9.51 17.36 -0.85
CA ARG A 556 8.67 16.96 0.26
C ARG A 556 8.82 15.47 0.50
N LEU A 557 9.31 15.09 1.68
CA LEU A 557 9.51 13.68 1.99
C LEU A 557 8.15 12.97 2.16
N GLY A 558 8.04 11.81 1.52
CA GLY A 558 6.97 10.85 1.63
C GLY A 558 7.43 9.62 2.42
N ARG A 559 7.14 8.42 1.91
CA ARG A 559 7.49 7.18 2.61
C ARG A 559 9.00 6.94 2.65
N TYR A 560 9.46 6.29 3.70
CA TYR A 560 10.81 5.74 3.78
C TYR A 560 10.98 4.61 2.74
N LEU A 561 12.14 4.56 2.10
CA LEU A 561 12.48 3.52 1.12
C LEU A 561 13.47 2.52 1.71
N THR A 562 14.61 2.98 2.23
CA THR A 562 15.66 2.10 2.76
C THR A 562 16.72 2.87 3.55
N SER A 563 17.57 2.14 4.28
CA SER A 563 18.82 2.66 4.86
C SER A 563 19.97 2.30 3.94
N ALA A 564 20.88 3.24 3.70
CA ALA A 564 22.04 3.05 2.85
C ALA A 564 23.30 3.60 3.54
N ASP A 565 24.14 2.70 4.10
CA ASP A 565 25.43 2.86 4.79
C ASP A 565 25.62 4.11 5.70
N PHE A 566 25.44 5.33 5.18
CA PHE A 566 25.53 6.63 5.88
C PHE A 566 24.28 7.51 5.75
N SER A 567 23.17 6.96 5.24
CA SER A 567 21.99 7.74 4.86
C SER A 567 20.68 6.99 5.02
N GLU A 568 19.62 7.77 5.19
CA GLU A 568 18.24 7.32 5.05
C GLU A 568 17.72 7.76 3.70
N VAL A 569 17.05 6.86 2.97
CA VAL A 569 16.51 7.13 1.64
C VAL A 569 14.99 7.15 1.70
N PHE A 570 14.40 8.23 1.19
CA PHE A 570 12.95 8.46 1.17
C PHE A 570 12.44 8.65 -0.25
N LEU A 571 11.16 8.38 -0.46
CA LEU A 571 10.43 8.85 -1.63
C LEU A 571 10.16 10.34 -1.43
N GLY A 572 10.76 11.21 -2.23
CA GLY A 572 10.46 12.63 -2.27
C GLY A 572 9.54 13.00 -3.42
N LEU A 573 8.75 14.05 -3.23
CA LEU A 573 7.98 14.70 -4.28
C LEU A 573 8.51 16.12 -4.46
N ASP A 574 8.83 16.51 -5.69
CA ASP A 574 9.11 17.91 -5.99
C ASP A 574 7.83 18.75 -6.04
N ASP A 575 7.96 20.07 -6.23
CA ASP A 575 6.84 21.00 -6.32
C ASP A 575 5.89 20.73 -7.50
N HIS A 576 6.31 19.89 -8.45
CA HIS A 576 5.50 19.45 -9.59
C HIS A 576 4.90 18.05 -9.39
N GLY A 577 5.09 17.43 -8.22
CA GLY A 577 4.58 16.10 -7.89
C GLY A 577 5.32 14.95 -8.58
N ARG A 578 6.58 15.17 -9.02
CA ARG A 578 7.42 14.11 -9.60
C ARG A 578 8.19 13.38 -8.48
N ASP A 579 8.22 12.05 -8.60
CA ASP A 579 8.88 11.16 -7.64
C ASP A 579 10.42 11.23 -7.75
N ALA A 580 11.09 11.30 -6.61
CA ALA A 580 12.54 11.22 -6.45
C ALA A 580 12.92 10.26 -5.32
N ALA A 581 14.09 9.63 -5.41
CA ALA A 581 14.74 9.01 -4.27
C ALA A 581 15.64 10.06 -3.60
N VAL A 582 15.30 10.44 -2.36
CA VAL A 582 15.97 11.51 -1.61
C VAL A 582 16.76 10.87 -0.46
N LYS A 583 18.09 10.99 -0.51
CA LYS A 583 19.00 10.59 0.56
C LYS A 583 19.25 11.75 1.51
N ILE A 584 19.12 11.49 2.80
CA ILE A 584 19.35 12.42 3.89
C ILE A 584 20.21 11.76 4.98
N PRO A 585 20.88 12.53 5.87
CA PRO A 585 21.57 11.94 7.01
C PRO A 585 20.54 11.32 7.98
N PRO A 586 20.90 10.25 8.71
CA PRO A 586 20.06 9.71 9.77
C PRO A 586 19.64 10.76 10.80
N THR A 587 18.42 10.63 11.34
CA THR A 587 17.81 11.64 12.22
C THR A 587 18.64 11.96 13.49
N ASP A 588 19.42 11.01 14.01
CA ASP A 588 20.27 11.19 15.21
C ASP A 588 21.76 11.42 14.88
N SER A 589 22.06 11.98 13.70
CA SER A 589 23.46 12.18 13.27
C SER A 589 24.18 13.25 14.09
N ASP A 590 25.40 12.94 14.57
CA ASP A 590 26.27 13.94 15.19
C ASP A 590 26.95 14.84 14.13
N ILE A 591 27.63 15.90 14.58
CA ILE A 591 28.31 16.88 13.71
C ILE A 591 29.34 16.19 12.78
N ARG A 592 30.10 15.22 13.29
CA ARG A 592 31.14 14.53 12.50
C ARG A 592 30.52 13.63 11.43
N GLN A 593 29.40 12.97 11.75
CA GLN A 593 28.63 12.17 10.81
C GLN A 593 28.00 13.04 9.73
N LEU A 594 27.53 14.24 10.10
CA LEU A 594 27.00 15.21 9.15
C LEU A 594 28.09 15.68 8.18
N GLU A 595 29.26 16.08 8.68
CA GLU A 595 30.42 16.47 7.87
C GLU A 595 30.85 15.36 6.91
N LEU A 596 31.00 14.13 7.41
CA LEU A 596 31.29 12.95 6.59
C LEU A 596 30.25 12.77 5.48
N PHE A 597 28.96 12.87 5.82
CA PHE A 597 27.88 12.68 4.85
C PHE A 597 27.86 13.77 3.76
N ARG A 598 28.22 15.02 4.08
CA ARG A 598 28.34 16.11 3.07
C ARG A 598 29.29 15.72 1.95
N GLU A 599 30.46 15.21 2.29
CA GLU A 599 31.50 14.87 1.32
C GLU A 599 31.18 13.57 0.55
N LEU A 600 30.53 12.60 1.20
CA LEU A 600 30.03 11.39 0.53
C LEU A 600 28.92 11.70 -0.48
N VAL A 601 28.03 12.63 -0.15
CA VAL A 601 26.99 13.12 -1.07
C VAL A 601 27.60 13.87 -2.25
N GLU A 602 28.64 14.68 -2.03
CA GLU A 602 29.34 15.37 -3.12
C GLU A 602 30.00 14.38 -4.07
N THR A 603 30.63 13.33 -3.52
CA THR A 603 31.22 12.21 -4.28
C THR A 603 30.17 11.48 -5.13
N GLU A 604 29.04 11.11 -4.53
CA GLU A 604 27.96 10.43 -5.25
C GLU A 604 27.30 11.34 -6.30
N ALA A 605 27.05 12.61 -5.99
CA ALA A 605 26.48 13.56 -6.93
C ALA A 605 27.36 13.72 -8.18
N GLU A 606 28.68 13.78 -8.01
CA GLU A 606 29.60 13.88 -9.13
C GLU A 606 29.60 12.60 -9.98
N ALA A 607 29.58 11.42 -9.35
CA ALA A 607 29.46 10.16 -10.08
C ALA A 607 28.16 10.10 -10.90
N LEU A 608 27.01 10.43 -10.31
CA LEU A 608 25.71 10.43 -10.99
C LEU A 608 25.66 11.48 -12.13
N ARG A 609 26.30 12.65 -11.94
CA ARG A 609 26.41 13.70 -12.96
C ARG A 609 27.17 13.19 -14.19
N ARG A 610 28.33 12.56 -14.00
CA ARG A 610 29.14 12.00 -15.10
C ARG A 610 28.43 10.84 -15.80
N MET A 611 27.75 9.98 -15.05
CA MET A 611 27.00 8.84 -15.61
C MET A 611 25.76 9.28 -16.39
N ALA A 612 25.18 10.44 -16.08
CA ALA A 612 24.10 11.09 -16.82
C ALA A 612 22.86 10.21 -17.07
N GLY A 613 22.47 9.41 -16.07
CA GLY A 613 21.29 8.54 -16.15
C GLY A 613 21.48 7.27 -17.00
N THR A 614 22.71 6.96 -17.43
CA THR A 614 23.01 5.74 -18.20
C THR A 614 23.70 4.73 -17.30
N TYR A 615 23.08 3.58 -17.04
CA TYR A 615 23.51 2.58 -16.04
C TYR A 615 23.65 3.10 -14.60
N ALA A 616 23.18 4.32 -14.31
CA ALA A 616 23.09 4.92 -12.98
C ALA A 616 21.81 5.78 -12.91
N PRO A 617 21.23 6.04 -11.73
CA PRO A 617 20.11 6.96 -11.60
C PRO A 617 20.47 8.36 -12.12
N ARG A 618 19.52 9.06 -12.75
CA ARG A 618 19.75 10.47 -13.08
C ARG A 618 19.83 11.32 -11.81
N LEU A 619 20.85 12.16 -11.70
CA LEU A 619 20.90 13.18 -10.66
C LEU A 619 19.79 14.23 -10.90
N LEU A 620 18.94 14.46 -9.90
CA LEU A 620 17.88 15.47 -9.96
C LEU A 620 18.27 16.75 -9.20
N GLY A 621 19.01 16.60 -8.10
CA GLY A 621 19.55 17.71 -7.32
C GLY A 621 20.42 17.22 -6.17
N ALA A 622 21.27 18.10 -5.64
CA ALA A 622 22.07 17.81 -4.45
C ALA A 622 22.30 19.10 -3.67
N GLY A 623 22.29 19.01 -2.35
CA GLY A 623 22.60 20.11 -1.44
C GLY A 623 23.66 19.75 -0.41
N PRO A 624 24.90 19.35 -0.78
CA PRO A 624 25.93 18.96 0.18
C PRO A 624 26.34 20.09 1.14
N ARG A 625 26.09 21.35 0.77
CA ARG A 625 26.37 22.55 1.59
C ARG A 625 25.13 23.11 2.32
N ALA A 626 23.97 22.47 2.19
CA ALA A 626 22.77 22.88 2.93
C ALA A 626 22.90 22.57 4.42
N ASP A 627 22.18 23.26 5.31
CA ASP A 627 22.25 23.02 6.77
C ASP A 627 22.06 21.54 7.11
N GLU A 628 21.05 20.91 6.49
CA GLU A 628 20.93 19.46 6.39
C GLU A 628 21.29 19.01 4.96
N PRO A 629 22.45 18.34 4.74
CA PRO A 629 22.84 17.85 3.42
C PRO A 629 21.86 16.82 2.85
N TRP A 630 21.68 16.83 1.54
CA TRP A 630 20.77 15.91 0.85
C TRP A 630 21.18 15.64 -0.59
N LEU A 631 20.69 14.52 -1.14
CA LEU A 631 20.85 14.14 -2.53
C LEU A 631 19.52 13.63 -3.08
N ALA A 632 19.06 14.17 -4.21
CA ALA A 632 17.88 13.67 -4.92
C ALA A 632 18.28 13.09 -6.26
N MET A 633 17.84 11.85 -6.50
CA MET A 633 18.06 11.13 -7.76
C MET A 633 16.76 10.52 -8.27
N GLU A 634 16.78 10.12 -9.54
CA GLU A 634 15.69 9.38 -10.14
C GLU A 634 15.36 8.13 -9.32
N LEU A 635 14.07 7.96 -9.00
CA LEU A 635 13.60 6.68 -8.46
C LEU A 635 13.58 5.65 -9.59
N VAL A 636 14.62 4.81 -9.64
CA VAL A 636 14.73 3.71 -10.61
C VAL A 636 13.61 2.70 -10.36
N ARG A 637 12.89 2.33 -11.42
CA ARG A 637 11.74 1.43 -11.33
C ARG A 637 11.95 0.10 -12.03
N SER A 638 11.33 -0.94 -11.48
CA SER A 638 11.18 -2.23 -12.16
C SER A 638 10.16 -2.15 -13.30
N VAL A 639 10.03 -3.23 -14.09
CA VAL A 639 8.93 -3.44 -15.05
C VAL A 639 7.55 -3.17 -14.44
N SER A 640 7.34 -3.47 -13.15
CA SER A 640 6.05 -3.30 -12.47
C SER A 640 5.84 -1.90 -11.88
N GLY A 641 6.74 -0.96 -12.17
CA GLY A 641 6.66 0.45 -11.74
C GLY A 641 6.98 0.69 -10.26
N HIS A 642 7.34 -0.36 -9.52
CA HIS A 642 7.89 -0.27 -8.17
C HIS A 642 9.34 0.20 -8.20
N ALA A 643 9.86 0.66 -7.06
CA ALA A 643 11.31 0.84 -6.91
C ALA A 643 12.02 -0.46 -7.29
N ALA A 644 13.04 -0.37 -8.14
CA ALA A 644 13.81 -1.53 -8.55
C ALA A 644 14.48 -2.18 -7.32
N LEU A 645 14.52 -3.52 -7.32
CA LEU A 645 15.20 -4.28 -6.28
C LEU A 645 16.64 -4.53 -6.69
N ASN A 646 17.55 -4.62 -5.72
CA ASN A 646 18.93 -5.01 -5.99
C ASN A 646 19.12 -6.54 -5.96
N LEU A 647 20.28 -7.02 -6.40
CA LEU A 647 20.61 -8.45 -6.46
C LEU A 647 20.58 -9.17 -5.09
N ASN A 648 20.72 -8.47 -3.95
CA ASN A 648 20.51 -9.09 -2.63
C ASN A 648 19.05 -9.50 -2.39
N HIS A 649 18.11 -8.69 -2.86
CA HIS A 649 16.67 -8.89 -2.61
C HIS A 649 16.01 -9.77 -3.68
N ARG A 650 16.64 -9.86 -4.86
CA ARG A 650 16.15 -10.64 -5.99
C ARG A 650 17.33 -11.25 -6.75
N PRO A 651 17.67 -12.52 -6.51
CA PRO A 651 18.75 -13.18 -7.23
C PRO A 651 18.52 -13.13 -8.74
N TRP A 652 19.60 -12.97 -9.51
CA TRP A 652 19.55 -12.98 -10.96
C TRP A 652 18.94 -14.29 -11.49
N ALA A 653 19.18 -15.38 -10.76
CA ALA A 653 18.58 -16.70 -10.97
C ALA A 653 17.04 -16.68 -11.13
N GLU A 654 16.32 -15.74 -10.52
CA GLU A 654 14.85 -15.65 -10.65
C GLU A 654 14.39 -15.13 -12.03
N ASN A 655 15.30 -14.54 -12.81
CA ASN A 655 15.07 -14.15 -14.20
C ASN A 655 15.32 -15.30 -15.20
N GLY A 656 15.70 -16.50 -14.74
CA GLY A 656 16.05 -17.66 -15.58
C GLY A 656 16.07 -18.99 -14.81
N ARG A 657 16.84 -19.98 -15.29
CA ARG A 657 17.28 -21.09 -14.40
C ARG A 657 18.52 -20.58 -13.67
N PRO A 658 18.73 -20.93 -12.38
CA PRO A 658 19.89 -20.48 -11.59
C PRO A 658 21.27 -20.85 -12.19
N ASP A 659 21.29 -21.76 -13.18
CA ASP A 659 22.49 -22.38 -13.74
C ASP A 659 22.63 -22.10 -15.25
N ASP A 660 21.84 -21.19 -15.81
CA ASP A 660 21.89 -20.91 -17.24
C ASP A 660 23.13 -20.05 -17.57
N PRO A 661 24.16 -20.61 -18.24
CA PRO A 661 25.38 -19.87 -18.56
C PRO A 661 25.09 -18.66 -19.45
N VAL A 662 24.04 -18.69 -20.28
CA VAL A 662 23.65 -17.56 -21.13
C VAL A 662 23.13 -16.41 -20.27
N ALA A 663 22.33 -16.70 -19.25
CA ALA A 663 21.81 -15.69 -18.34
C ALA A 663 22.91 -15.04 -17.51
N LEU A 664 23.89 -15.82 -17.04
CA LEU A 664 25.04 -15.29 -16.29
C LEU A 664 25.99 -14.48 -17.19
N LEU A 665 26.24 -14.93 -18.42
CA LEU A 665 27.00 -14.15 -19.40
C LEU A 665 26.28 -12.84 -19.76
N TYR A 666 24.94 -12.83 -19.76
CA TYR A 666 24.17 -11.59 -19.90
C TYR A 666 24.38 -10.64 -18.71
N LEU A 667 24.40 -11.15 -17.48
CA LEU A 667 24.73 -10.34 -16.30
C LEU A 667 26.16 -9.79 -16.37
N VAL A 668 27.14 -10.61 -16.75
CA VAL A 668 28.53 -10.17 -16.98
C VAL A 668 28.54 -9.02 -17.99
N ARG A 669 27.86 -9.18 -19.13
CA ARG A 669 27.78 -8.16 -20.17
C ARG A 669 27.20 -6.84 -19.65
N ARG A 670 26.06 -6.90 -18.94
CA ARG A 670 25.38 -5.69 -18.43
C ARG A 670 26.21 -4.96 -17.38
N LEU A 671 26.89 -5.69 -16.50
CA LEU A 671 27.82 -5.11 -15.53
C LEU A 671 29.04 -4.52 -16.24
N ALA A 672 29.62 -5.23 -17.22
CA ALA A 672 30.76 -4.74 -17.99
C ALA A 672 30.43 -3.46 -18.78
N GLU A 673 29.26 -3.36 -19.39
CA GLU A 673 28.81 -2.11 -20.06
C GLU A 673 28.69 -0.93 -19.08
N ALA A 674 28.17 -1.20 -17.88
CA ALA A 674 28.07 -0.17 -16.84
C ALA A 674 29.46 0.28 -16.33
N LEU A 675 30.40 -0.67 -16.20
CA LEU A 675 31.77 -0.39 -15.76
C LEU A 675 32.59 0.30 -16.85
N ASP A 676 32.52 -0.13 -18.11
CA ASP A 676 33.17 0.54 -19.24
C ASP A 676 32.75 2.02 -19.33
N ARG A 677 31.44 2.26 -19.19
CA ARG A 677 30.86 3.60 -19.13
C ARG A 677 31.44 4.45 -17.99
N ALA A 678 31.64 3.86 -16.81
CA ALA A 678 32.18 4.53 -15.63
C ALA A 678 33.70 4.77 -15.77
N HIS A 679 34.46 3.74 -16.16
CA HIS A 679 35.92 3.78 -16.31
C HIS A 679 36.34 4.77 -17.40
N SER A 680 35.62 4.83 -18.53
CA SER A 680 35.82 5.84 -19.58
C SER A 680 35.53 7.29 -19.13
N ARG A 681 34.94 7.48 -17.95
CA ARG A 681 34.69 8.79 -17.30
C ARG A 681 35.62 9.07 -16.13
N GLY A 682 36.66 8.24 -15.99
CA GLY A 682 37.59 8.32 -14.86
C GLY A 682 36.93 7.95 -13.53
N ILE A 683 35.83 7.17 -13.53
CA ILE A 683 35.14 6.77 -12.30
C ILE A 683 35.41 5.30 -12.02
N VAL A 684 35.99 4.99 -10.87
CA VAL A 684 36.02 3.64 -10.30
C VAL A 684 34.94 3.56 -9.22
N HIS A 685 34.00 2.63 -9.33
CA HIS A 685 32.88 2.52 -8.39
C HIS A 685 33.38 2.19 -6.97
N GLY A 686 34.35 1.28 -6.84
CA GLY A 686 35.11 1.05 -5.62
C GLY A 686 34.37 0.36 -4.47
N ASN A 687 33.13 -0.10 -4.68
CA ASN A 687 32.35 -0.88 -3.69
C ASN A 687 31.29 -1.76 -4.39
N LEU A 688 31.65 -2.32 -5.55
CA LEU A 688 30.72 -3.11 -6.34
C LEU A 688 30.36 -4.42 -5.62
N SER A 689 29.08 -4.63 -5.38
CA SER A 689 28.52 -5.80 -4.69
C SER A 689 27.04 -5.96 -5.07
N PRO A 690 26.36 -7.07 -4.73
CA PRO A 690 24.97 -7.28 -5.14
C PRO A 690 24.00 -6.19 -4.65
N HIS A 691 24.28 -5.55 -3.52
CA HIS A 691 23.49 -4.41 -3.02
C HIS A 691 23.56 -3.18 -3.95
N ALA A 692 24.68 -3.00 -4.66
CA ALA A 692 24.94 -1.87 -5.54
C ALA A 692 24.34 -2.04 -6.94
N VAL A 693 23.69 -3.17 -7.24
CA VAL A 693 23.18 -3.51 -8.57
C VAL A 693 21.66 -3.62 -8.53
N LEU A 694 20.95 -2.61 -9.02
CA LEU A 694 19.51 -2.63 -9.23
C LEU A 694 19.15 -3.39 -10.51
N LEU A 695 18.10 -4.19 -10.43
CA LEU A 695 17.55 -4.96 -11.54
C LEU A 695 16.45 -4.19 -12.25
N VAL A 696 16.66 -3.91 -13.52
CA VAL A 696 15.69 -3.27 -14.42
C VAL A 696 15.45 -4.20 -15.63
N PRO A 697 14.39 -3.98 -16.43
CA PRO A 697 14.10 -4.86 -17.56
C PRO A 697 15.30 -4.87 -18.52
N ASP A 698 15.81 -6.07 -18.81
CA ASP A 698 16.92 -6.30 -19.75
C ASP A 698 18.22 -5.52 -19.47
N SER A 699 18.41 -4.98 -18.26
CA SER A 699 19.61 -4.23 -17.89
C SER A 699 19.84 -4.18 -16.37
N VAL A 700 20.92 -3.51 -15.97
CA VAL A 700 21.25 -3.23 -14.57
C VAL A 700 21.45 -1.73 -14.37
N VAL A 701 21.22 -1.24 -13.16
CA VAL A 701 21.53 0.13 -12.76
C VAL A 701 22.39 0.10 -11.51
N LEU A 702 23.58 0.70 -11.58
CA LEU A 702 24.51 0.78 -10.46
C LEU A 702 24.15 1.93 -9.52
N ILE A 703 24.20 1.67 -8.23
CA ILE A 703 23.90 2.61 -7.13
C ILE A 703 24.97 2.56 -6.05
N SER A 704 24.86 3.43 -5.04
CA SER A 704 25.82 3.53 -3.92
C SER A 704 27.20 4.02 -4.37
N TRP A 705 27.20 5.11 -5.14
CA TRP A 705 28.41 5.75 -5.67
C TRP A 705 29.14 6.62 -4.64
N MET A 706 28.71 6.62 -3.38
CA MET A 706 29.35 7.34 -2.27
C MET A 706 30.80 6.90 -2.01
N TYR A 707 31.24 5.78 -2.60
CA TYR A 707 32.60 5.26 -2.50
C TYR A 707 33.40 5.39 -3.79
N ALA A 708 32.84 6.04 -4.81
CA ALA A 708 33.47 6.17 -6.10
C ALA A 708 34.75 7.01 -6.00
N GLN A 709 35.78 6.63 -6.76
CA GLN A 709 36.96 7.46 -6.97
C GLN A 709 36.91 8.07 -8.36
N HIS A 710 37.33 9.33 -8.44
CA HIS A 710 37.28 10.13 -9.66
C HIS A 710 38.71 10.50 -10.06
N ASP A 711 39.03 10.32 -11.33
CA ASP A 711 40.26 10.79 -11.98
C ASP A 711 41.55 10.28 -11.30
N GLY A 712 41.50 9.06 -10.74
CA GLY A 712 42.64 8.47 -10.04
C GLY A 712 43.00 9.19 -8.75
N LEU A 713 42.05 9.89 -8.11
CA LEU A 713 42.25 10.49 -6.80
C LEU A 713 41.77 9.52 -5.70
N PRO A 714 42.58 9.28 -4.64
CA PRO A 714 42.18 8.44 -3.53
C PRO A 714 40.91 8.96 -2.86
N HIS A 715 40.05 8.03 -2.44
CA HIS A 715 38.82 8.40 -1.75
C HIS A 715 39.12 9.04 -0.37
N PRO A 716 38.64 10.26 -0.08
CA PRO A 716 38.98 10.99 1.15
C PRO A 716 38.59 10.24 2.43
N TYR A 717 37.60 9.34 2.32
CA TYR A 717 37.05 8.54 3.43
C TYR A 717 37.24 7.03 3.30
N ALA A 718 38.33 6.58 2.67
CA ALA A 718 38.63 5.15 2.52
C ALA A 718 38.53 4.34 3.84
N ARG A 719 38.76 4.99 5.00
CA ARG A 719 38.66 4.39 6.34
C ARG A 719 37.24 4.02 6.80
N TYR A 720 36.20 4.60 6.19
CA TYR A 720 34.79 4.36 6.56
C TYR A 720 34.10 3.39 5.57
N ARG A 721 34.85 2.68 4.74
CA ARG A 721 34.28 1.67 3.84
C ARG A 721 33.87 0.44 4.66
N PRO A 722 32.62 -0.07 4.50
CA PRO A 722 32.21 -1.28 5.17
C PRO A 722 33.07 -2.46 4.66
N PRO A 723 33.57 -3.34 5.55
CA PRO A 723 34.30 -4.53 5.14
C PRO A 723 33.30 -5.54 4.56
N ARG A 724 32.96 -5.42 3.27
CA ARG A 724 32.19 -6.43 2.55
C ARG A 724 33.14 -7.55 2.10
N GLU A 725 33.70 -8.28 3.08
CA GLU A 725 34.83 -9.21 2.94
C GLU A 725 34.71 -10.19 1.76
N ARG A 726 33.48 -10.59 1.41
CA ARG A 726 33.23 -11.57 0.34
C ARG A 726 33.33 -11.03 -1.10
N PHE A 727 33.24 -9.71 -1.29
CA PHE A 727 33.32 -9.06 -2.62
C PHE A 727 34.54 -8.15 -2.74
N LEU A 728 35.34 -8.06 -1.68
CA LEU A 728 36.57 -7.29 -1.64
C LEU A 728 37.68 -8.07 -2.36
N PRO A 729 38.46 -7.43 -3.25
CA PRO A 729 39.60 -8.07 -3.88
C PRO A 729 40.74 -8.31 -2.87
N PRO A 730 41.65 -9.28 -3.13
CA PRO A 730 42.71 -9.68 -2.19
C PRO A 730 43.64 -8.54 -1.77
N GLU A 731 43.93 -7.59 -2.67
CA GLU A 731 44.75 -6.41 -2.39
C GLU A 731 44.07 -5.41 -1.43
N GLY A 732 42.76 -5.55 -1.19
CA GLY A 732 41.98 -4.71 -0.29
C GLY A 732 42.01 -3.23 -0.64
N TYR A 733 41.69 -2.37 0.33
CA TYR A 733 41.75 -0.93 0.15
C TYR A 733 43.13 -0.38 0.48
N SER A 734 43.73 0.35 -0.46
CA SER A 734 44.94 1.15 -0.18
C SER A 734 44.60 2.51 0.41
N ARG A 735 45.33 2.92 1.44
CA ARG A 735 45.22 4.29 2.01
C ARG A 735 46.02 5.33 1.23
N ARG A 736 46.95 4.91 0.38
CA ARG A 736 47.90 5.80 -0.32
C ARG A 736 47.78 5.76 -1.83
N ARG A 737 47.29 4.66 -2.39
CA ARG A 737 47.13 4.49 -3.83
C ARG A 737 45.65 4.61 -4.21
N PRO A 738 45.33 5.27 -5.33
CA PRO A 738 43.99 5.25 -5.88
C PRO A 738 43.60 3.83 -6.27
N LEU A 739 42.29 3.57 -6.33
CA LEU A 739 41.79 2.34 -6.93
C LEU A 739 41.90 2.43 -8.44
N ASP A 740 42.25 1.31 -9.07
CA ASP A 740 42.17 1.16 -10.51
C ASP A 740 40.89 0.44 -10.93
N ALA A 741 40.64 0.42 -12.24
CA ALA A 741 39.48 -0.23 -12.85
C ALA A 741 39.35 -1.72 -12.50
N SER A 742 40.48 -2.41 -12.27
CA SER A 742 40.53 -3.84 -11.98
C SER A 742 39.84 -4.18 -10.65
N PHE A 743 39.72 -3.21 -9.74
CA PHE A 743 38.99 -3.35 -8.48
C PHE A 743 37.50 -3.64 -8.72
N ASP A 744 36.88 -2.93 -9.67
CA ASP A 744 35.48 -3.15 -10.03
C ASP A 744 35.29 -4.45 -10.82
N ILE A 745 36.29 -4.84 -11.62
CA ILE A 745 36.29 -6.10 -12.38
C ILE A 745 36.26 -7.31 -11.44
N TYR A 746 37.04 -7.27 -10.35
CA TYR A 746 36.94 -8.28 -9.30
C TYR A 746 35.53 -8.31 -8.70
N GLY A 747 34.99 -7.14 -8.34
CA GLY A 747 33.64 -7.03 -7.80
C GLY A 747 32.57 -7.63 -8.73
N LEU A 748 32.70 -7.43 -10.05
CA LEU A 748 31.84 -8.02 -11.07
C LEU A 748 31.95 -9.54 -11.05
N GLY A 749 33.17 -10.09 -11.08
CA GLY A 749 33.42 -11.53 -11.00
C GLY A 749 32.83 -12.14 -9.72
N ALA A 750 33.04 -11.49 -8.58
CA ALA A 750 32.53 -11.93 -7.29
C ALA A 750 30.99 -11.89 -7.21
N ILE A 751 30.33 -10.92 -7.83
CA ILE A 751 28.87 -10.88 -7.97
C ILE A 751 28.38 -12.07 -8.78
N VAL A 752 28.94 -12.31 -9.96
CA VAL A 752 28.48 -13.40 -10.85
C VAL A 752 28.76 -14.76 -10.22
N ALA A 753 29.89 -14.92 -9.52
CA ALA A 753 30.20 -16.12 -8.75
C ALA A 753 29.28 -16.31 -7.52
N HIS A 754 28.70 -15.23 -6.99
CA HIS A 754 27.71 -15.30 -5.91
C HIS A 754 26.36 -15.87 -6.38
N GLU A 755 25.98 -15.57 -7.63
CA GLU A 755 24.74 -16.06 -8.25
C GLU A 755 24.77 -17.55 -8.59
N LEU A 756 25.95 -18.19 -8.60
CA LEU A 756 26.10 -19.63 -8.84
C LEU A 756 25.60 -20.46 -7.63
N PRO A 757 24.90 -21.61 -7.86
CA PRO A 757 24.40 -22.46 -6.78
C PRO A 757 25.50 -23.02 -5.86
N ARG A 758 25.25 -22.98 -4.55
CA ARG A 758 26.22 -23.36 -3.50
C ARG A 758 26.77 -24.80 -3.57
N ARG A 759 26.12 -25.73 -4.28
CA ARG A 759 26.60 -27.13 -4.42
C ARG A 759 27.78 -27.28 -5.40
N ARG A 760 28.24 -26.22 -6.05
CA ARG A 760 29.14 -26.31 -7.23
C ARG A 760 30.16 -25.16 -7.32
N ARG A 761 30.78 -24.83 -6.19
CA ARG A 761 32.01 -24.01 -6.14
C ARG A 761 33.20 -24.95 -6.35
N THR A 762 33.55 -25.23 -7.60
CA THR A 762 34.79 -25.96 -7.91
C THR A 762 35.99 -25.01 -7.87
N PRO A 763 37.21 -25.54 -7.63
CA PRO A 763 38.45 -24.78 -7.74
C PRO A 763 38.67 -24.24 -9.17
N PRO A 764 39.57 -23.24 -9.34
CA PRO A 764 39.82 -22.60 -10.64
C PRO A 764 40.18 -23.60 -11.74
N GLY A 765 39.66 -23.40 -12.95
CA GLY A 765 39.98 -24.21 -14.14
C GLY A 765 39.02 -25.35 -14.51
N ASP A 766 38.09 -25.76 -13.65
CA ASP A 766 37.10 -26.81 -13.96
C ASP A 766 35.78 -26.24 -14.50
N ALA A 767 35.12 -26.99 -15.40
CA ALA A 767 33.82 -26.60 -15.97
C ALA A 767 32.78 -26.39 -14.86
N VAL A 768 32.13 -25.22 -14.82
CA VAL A 768 30.99 -24.96 -13.93
C VAL A 768 29.97 -26.08 -14.12
N PRO A 769 29.70 -26.93 -13.12
CA PRO A 769 28.82 -28.05 -13.33
C PRO A 769 27.36 -27.54 -13.37
N GLY A 770 26.54 -27.91 -14.37
CA GLY A 770 25.13 -27.50 -14.45
C GLY A 770 24.41 -28.03 -15.70
N PRO A 771 23.07 -27.98 -15.79
CA PRO A 771 22.35 -28.18 -17.05
C PRO A 771 22.59 -26.98 -18.00
N GLY A 772 22.87 -27.23 -19.28
CA GLY A 772 23.17 -26.18 -20.28
C GLY A 772 24.42 -26.49 -21.11
N ASP A 773 24.75 -25.62 -22.06
CA ASP A 773 25.88 -25.79 -22.97
C ASP A 773 27.22 -25.93 -22.19
N PRO A 774 27.93 -27.06 -22.28
CA PRO A 774 29.21 -27.28 -21.61
C PRO A 774 30.29 -26.27 -22.02
N GLU A 775 30.27 -25.80 -23.25
CA GLU A 775 31.26 -24.86 -23.77
C GLU A 775 31.08 -23.47 -23.15
N LEU A 776 29.85 -22.96 -23.14
CA LEU A 776 29.51 -21.69 -22.50
C LEU A 776 29.82 -21.71 -20.99
N ARG A 777 29.69 -22.86 -20.33
CA ARG A 777 30.08 -23.03 -18.92
C ARG A 777 31.59 -22.97 -18.71
N ARG A 778 32.40 -23.52 -19.63
CA ARG A 778 33.87 -23.37 -19.60
C ARG A 778 34.29 -21.92 -19.86
N VAL A 779 33.63 -21.25 -20.81
CA VAL A 779 33.87 -19.83 -21.10
C VAL A 779 33.57 -18.98 -19.86
N LEU A 780 32.40 -19.17 -19.24
CA LEU A 780 32.02 -18.47 -18.02
C LEU A 780 33.02 -18.73 -16.87
N GLY A 781 33.46 -19.99 -16.68
CA GLY A 781 34.48 -20.33 -15.68
C GLY A 781 35.79 -19.56 -15.90
N ARG A 782 36.34 -19.58 -17.12
CA ARG A 782 37.57 -18.84 -17.46
C ARG A 782 37.45 -17.33 -17.32
N LEU A 783 36.26 -16.77 -17.60
CA LEU A 783 35.98 -15.35 -17.38
C LEU A 783 36.01 -15.02 -15.89
N LEU A 784 35.35 -15.82 -15.04
CA LEU A 784 35.32 -15.61 -13.59
C LEU A 784 36.72 -15.75 -12.97
N ASP A 785 37.50 -16.75 -13.39
CA ASP A 785 38.86 -16.96 -12.90
C ASP A 785 39.77 -15.76 -13.19
N ARG A 786 39.69 -15.18 -14.39
CA ARG A 786 40.45 -13.97 -14.73
C ARG A 786 39.92 -12.73 -14.04
N CYS A 787 38.61 -12.53 -13.94
CA CYS A 787 38.04 -11.40 -13.22
C CYS A 787 38.45 -11.39 -11.74
N MET A 788 38.55 -12.57 -11.13
CA MET A 788 38.89 -12.74 -9.72
C MET A 788 40.37 -13.09 -9.49
N ALA A 789 41.27 -12.82 -10.45
CA ALA A 789 42.70 -13.07 -10.30
C ALA A 789 43.29 -12.31 -9.10
N GLU A 790 44.22 -12.96 -8.37
CA GLU A 790 44.88 -12.34 -7.21
C GLU A 790 45.67 -11.08 -7.58
N GLN A 791 46.33 -11.10 -8.73
CA GLN A 791 47.08 -9.96 -9.26
C GLN A 791 46.14 -9.04 -10.08
N PRO A 792 46.00 -7.74 -9.71
CA PRO A 792 45.15 -6.77 -10.39
C PRO A 792 45.38 -6.66 -11.91
N ASP A 793 46.63 -6.73 -12.34
CA ASP A 793 47.09 -6.60 -13.72
C ASP A 793 46.74 -7.79 -14.62
N LEU A 794 46.36 -8.92 -14.03
CA LEU A 794 45.88 -10.10 -14.77
C LEU A 794 44.38 -10.06 -15.06
N ARG A 795 43.65 -9.11 -14.48
CA ARG A 795 42.20 -8.97 -14.66
C ARG A 795 41.91 -8.25 -15.97
N PRO A 796 40.91 -8.69 -16.76
CA PRO A 796 40.56 -8.03 -18.01
C PRO A 796 39.93 -6.67 -17.73
N THR A 797 40.04 -5.76 -18.68
CA THR A 797 39.26 -4.53 -18.70
C THR A 797 37.79 -4.83 -19.04
N ALA A 798 36.90 -3.87 -18.73
CA ALA A 798 35.50 -3.98 -19.09
C ALA A 798 35.29 -4.10 -20.62
N VAL A 799 36.12 -3.41 -21.42
CA VAL A 799 36.09 -3.48 -22.88
C VAL A 799 36.46 -4.87 -23.38
N GLU A 800 37.56 -5.46 -22.88
CA GLU A 800 37.98 -6.82 -23.24
C GLU A 800 36.91 -7.87 -22.90
N LEU A 801 36.22 -7.72 -21.76
CA LEU A 801 35.08 -8.57 -21.41
C LEU A 801 33.93 -8.46 -22.42
N LEU A 802 33.63 -7.25 -22.90
CA LEU A 802 32.56 -7.02 -23.87
C LEU A 802 32.91 -7.57 -25.25
N GLU A 803 34.15 -7.43 -25.70
CA GLU A 803 34.65 -8.02 -26.95
C GLU A 803 34.58 -9.55 -26.90
N GLU A 804 35.04 -10.15 -25.81
CA GLU A 804 35.02 -11.60 -25.63
C GLU A 804 33.59 -12.14 -25.61
N ILE A 805 32.66 -11.49 -24.88
CA ILE A 805 31.24 -11.90 -24.87
C ILE A 805 30.58 -11.67 -26.24
N GLY A 806 30.94 -10.59 -26.93
CA GLY A 806 30.46 -10.29 -28.29
C GLY A 806 30.83 -11.39 -29.29
N SER A 807 32.02 -11.96 -29.16
CA SER A 807 32.52 -13.03 -30.03
C SER A 807 31.76 -14.36 -29.90
N LEU A 808 31.05 -14.57 -28.78
CA LEU A 808 30.28 -15.80 -28.51
C LEU A 808 28.98 -15.90 -29.32
N GLY A 809 28.60 -14.85 -30.07
CA GLY A 809 27.41 -14.87 -30.93
C GLY A 809 26.09 -15.08 -30.17
N LEU A 810 26.06 -14.76 -28.87
CA LEU A 810 24.86 -14.83 -28.02
C LEU A 810 23.84 -13.80 -28.51
N GLY A 811 23.02 -14.22 -29.48
CA GLY A 811 22.02 -13.46 -30.24
C GLY A 811 21.80 -12.01 -29.81
N THR A 812 22.42 -11.08 -30.52
CA THR A 812 21.93 -9.70 -30.62
C THR A 812 20.48 -9.73 -31.09
N GLU A 813 19.63 -8.95 -30.43
CA GLU A 813 18.25 -8.71 -30.79
C GLU A 813 18.09 -8.53 -32.31
N ARG A 814 17.27 -9.38 -32.94
CA ARG A 814 16.64 -8.99 -34.20
C ARG A 814 15.67 -7.85 -33.87
N ARG A 815 16.13 -6.60 -33.99
CA ARG A 815 15.23 -5.51 -34.37
C ARG A 815 14.57 -5.95 -35.68
N GLY A 816 13.26 -6.18 -35.65
CA GLY A 816 12.50 -6.38 -36.88
C GLY A 816 12.69 -5.17 -37.80
N PRO A 817 12.64 -5.35 -39.14
CA PRO A 817 12.80 -4.23 -40.06
C PRO A 817 11.69 -3.22 -39.76
N VAL A 818 12.10 -1.97 -39.52
CA VAL A 818 11.20 -0.83 -39.61
C VAL A 818 10.65 -0.88 -41.03
N ARG A 819 9.34 -1.10 -41.16
CA ARG A 819 8.64 -0.91 -42.43
C ARG A 819 8.73 0.58 -42.76
N GLU A 820 9.66 0.92 -43.64
CA GLU A 820 9.56 2.13 -44.43
C GLU A 820 8.34 1.96 -45.35
N ASP A 821 7.40 2.89 -45.19
CA ASP A 821 6.19 2.99 -45.98
C ASP A 821 6.61 3.45 -47.40
N GLU A 822 6.54 2.55 -48.37
CA GLU A 822 6.73 2.88 -49.79
C GLU A 822 5.54 3.71 -50.29
N GLY A 823 5.61 5.02 -50.06
CA GLY A 823 4.79 6.03 -50.73
C GLY A 823 5.52 6.56 -51.96
N THR A 824 5.07 6.13 -53.13
CA THR A 824 5.47 6.60 -54.48
C THR A 824 5.53 8.12 -54.63
N GLY A 825 6.67 8.68 -55.09
CA GLY A 825 6.79 10.07 -55.55
C GLY A 825 8.21 10.44 -56.03
N ARG A 826 8.33 10.85 -57.29
CA ARG A 826 9.57 11.10 -58.08
C ARG A 826 10.42 12.34 -57.65
N PRO A 827 11.67 12.50 -58.17
CA PRO A 827 12.77 13.24 -57.53
C PRO A 827 12.83 14.73 -57.89
N GLY A 828 13.41 15.56 -57.01
CA GLY A 828 13.59 16.98 -57.26
C GLY A 828 14.62 17.69 -56.37
N ARG A 829 15.84 17.80 -56.92
CA ARG A 829 16.89 18.83 -56.73
C ARG A 829 17.66 18.99 -55.41
N ALA A 830 18.98 18.99 -55.62
CA ALA A 830 20.05 19.36 -54.72
C ALA A 830 19.99 20.85 -54.28
N GLY A 831 20.32 21.07 -53.02
CA GLY A 831 20.74 22.36 -52.45
C GLY A 831 21.77 22.10 -51.35
N GLN A 832 22.96 22.68 -51.50
CA GLN A 832 24.11 22.62 -50.60
C GLN A 832 23.80 23.13 -49.18
N PRO A 833 24.63 22.75 -48.18
CA PRO A 833 24.52 23.24 -46.80
C PRO A 833 25.21 24.61 -46.65
N PRO A 834 24.82 25.44 -45.68
CA PRO A 834 25.73 26.45 -45.15
C PRO A 834 26.14 26.17 -43.71
N GLU A 835 27.43 26.40 -43.49
CA GLU A 835 28.18 26.41 -42.26
C GLU A 835 27.72 27.46 -41.23
N ALA A 836 28.25 27.25 -40.02
CA ALA A 836 28.24 28.05 -38.80
C ALA A 836 28.34 29.58 -38.95
N ASP A 837 27.73 30.33 -38.01
CA ASP A 837 28.51 31.04 -36.99
C ASP A 837 27.68 31.59 -35.81
N ARG A 838 28.30 31.48 -34.62
CA ARG A 838 28.35 32.40 -33.45
C ARG A 838 27.12 33.10 -32.84
N GLU A 839 27.07 32.89 -31.51
CA GLU A 839 26.89 33.86 -30.42
C GLU A 839 25.72 34.85 -30.44
N ARG A 840 24.90 34.79 -29.38
CA ARG A 840 24.43 35.96 -28.61
C ARG A 840 23.89 35.56 -27.22
N ARG A 841 24.67 35.90 -26.18
CA ARG A 841 24.17 36.34 -24.84
C ARG A 841 23.33 37.62 -25.05
N VAL A 842 22.38 38.10 -24.25
CA VAL A 842 22.09 38.28 -22.79
C VAL A 842 20.61 38.84 -22.77
N PRO A 843 19.97 39.37 -21.68
CA PRO A 843 20.22 39.32 -20.24
C PRO A 843 18.98 39.07 -19.36
N TRP A 844 19.24 38.69 -18.11
CA TRP A 844 18.32 38.84 -16.97
C TRP A 844 18.51 40.27 -16.41
N ALA A 845 17.41 40.99 -16.18
CA ALA A 845 17.43 42.29 -15.51
C ALA A 845 16.41 42.27 -14.37
N VAL A 846 16.88 42.64 -13.18
CA VAL A 846 16.11 42.92 -11.97
C VAL A 846 15.86 44.43 -11.90
N PRO A 847 14.65 44.90 -11.53
CA PRO A 847 14.48 46.24 -10.98
C PRO A 847 14.20 46.18 -9.47
N GLN A 848 14.95 46.98 -8.69
CA GLN A 848 14.67 47.30 -7.28
C GLN A 848 14.18 48.75 -7.12
N GLY A 849 13.23 48.94 -6.19
CA GLY A 849 12.92 50.16 -5.42
C GLY A 849 11.81 51.05 -6.00
N SER A 850 10.89 51.67 -5.25
CA SER A 850 10.51 51.69 -3.82
C SER A 850 9.29 52.61 -3.66
N HIS A 851 8.47 52.37 -2.63
CA HIS A 851 7.38 53.18 -2.01
C HIS A 851 5.96 52.57 -2.05
N ALA A 852 5.44 52.33 -0.84
CA ALA A 852 4.19 51.67 -0.44
C ALA A 852 2.93 52.58 -0.57
N PRO A 853 1.73 52.18 -0.09
CA PRO A 853 1.02 50.90 -0.16
C PRO A 853 -0.41 51.06 -0.75
N ALA A 854 -0.90 50.19 -1.64
CA ALA A 854 -2.36 50.08 -1.88
C ALA A 854 -2.75 48.80 -2.65
N GLN A 855 -3.49 47.94 -1.96
CA GLN A 855 -4.60 47.08 -2.43
C GLN A 855 -4.54 46.49 -3.86
N GLY A 856 -4.39 45.15 -3.94
CA GLY A 856 -4.78 44.37 -5.12
C GLY A 856 -3.77 43.29 -5.52
N ILE A 857 -3.73 42.18 -4.78
CA ILE A 857 -3.03 40.97 -5.23
C ILE A 857 -4.05 40.04 -5.88
N PHE A 858 -3.76 39.70 -7.14
CA PHE A 858 -4.44 38.79 -8.06
C PHE A 858 -5.20 37.61 -7.42
N ASP A 859 -6.51 37.80 -7.30
CA ASP A 859 -7.50 36.76 -7.02
C ASP A 859 -7.92 36.07 -8.33
N SER A 860 -7.29 34.95 -8.68
CA SER A 860 -7.79 34.15 -9.81
C SER A 860 -9.11 33.45 -9.42
N PRO A 861 -10.09 33.30 -10.33
CA PRO A 861 -11.31 32.55 -10.04
C PRO A 861 -11.05 31.11 -9.57
N ALA A 862 -9.94 30.51 -10.03
CA ALA A 862 -9.51 29.19 -9.60
C ALA A 862 -9.08 29.18 -8.13
N ALA A 863 -8.25 30.15 -7.71
CA ALA A 863 -7.81 30.29 -6.32
C ALA A 863 -8.97 30.58 -5.36
N ARG A 864 -9.93 31.43 -5.76
CA ARG A 864 -11.15 31.68 -4.98
C ARG A 864 -12.07 30.46 -4.88
N THR A 865 -12.13 29.63 -5.93
CA THR A 865 -12.87 28.35 -5.91
C THR A 865 -12.20 27.34 -4.99
N GLU A 866 -10.86 27.26 -5.03
CA GLU A 866 -10.07 26.38 -4.18
C GLU A 866 -10.19 26.76 -2.70
N ALA A 867 -10.11 28.05 -2.37
CA ALA A 867 -10.38 28.54 -1.03
C ALA A 867 -11.81 28.17 -0.55
N ALA A 868 -12.83 28.35 -1.38
CA ALA A 868 -14.20 27.94 -1.04
C ALA A 868 -14.29 26.41 -0.79
N LEU A 869 -13.58 25.59 -1.57
CA LEU A 869 -13.50 24.13 -1.40
C LEU A 869 -12.79 23.73 -0.11
N ASP A 870 -11.71 24.40 0.26
CA ASP A 870 -10.99 24.15 1.51
C ASP A 870 -11.86 24.47 2.73
N HIS A 871 -12.60 25.57 2.69
CA HIS A 871 -13.58 25.91 3.73
C HIS A 871 -14.72 24.88 3.80
N TRP A 872 -15.16 24.34 2.66
CA TRP A 872 -16.18 23.29 2.61
C TRP A 872 -15.69 21.98 3.24
N ASN A 873 -14.48 21.55 2.89
CA ASN A 873 -13.87 20.32 3.40
C ASN A 873 -13.51 20.40 4.88
N ALA A 874 -13.14 21.60 5.37
CA ALA A 874 -12.91 21.87 6.79
C ALA A 874 -14.20 22.01 7.62
N GLY A 875 -15.38 21.78 7.03
CA GLY A 875 -16.68 21.84 7.71
C GLY A 875 -17.24 23.26 7.93
N ARG A 876 -16.54 24.31 7.48
CA ARG A 876 -16.97 25.71 7.58
C ARG A 876 -17.90 26.10 6.41
N ARG A 877 -19.04 25.40 6.32
CA ARG A 877 -19.94 25.42 5.15
C ARG A 877 -20.54 26.80 4.84
N ALA A 878 -20.93 27.57 5.86
CA ALA A 878 -21.46 28.91 5.67
C ALA A 878 -20.44 29.85 4.98
N VAL A 879 -19.17 29.78 5.40
CA VAL A 879 -18.07 30.58 4.83
C VAL A 879 -17.81 30.18 3.38
N ALA A 880 -17.76 28.87 3.11
CA ALA A 880 -17.58 28.33 1.75
C ALA A 880 -18.68 28.77 0.79
N ILE A 881 -19.95 28.73 1.24
CA ILE A 881 -21.11 29.15 0.46
C ILE A 881 -21.08 30.67 0.18
N THR A 882 -20.66 31.49 1.15
CA THR A 882 -20.54 32.95 0.96
C THR A 882 -19.43 33.31 -0.04
N LEU A 883 -18.27 32.65 0.05
CA LEU A 883 -17.15 32.87 -0.88
C LEU A 883 -17.56 32.50 -2.31
N LEU A 884 -18.24 31.37 -2.47
CA LEU A 884 -18.68 30.90 -3.78
C LEU A 884 -19.81 31.77 -4.36
N GLN A 885 -20.69 32.33 -3.52
CA GLN A 885 -21.68 33.33 -3.94
C GLN A 885 -21.05 34.61 -4.47
N ALA A 886 -20.06 35.16 -3.74
CA ALA A 886 -19.32 36.33 -4.18
C ALA A 886 -18.62 36.07 -5.52
N LEU A 887 -18.00 34.88 -5.67
CA LEU A 887 -17.35 34.49 -6.91
C LEU A 887 -18.33 34.37 -8.09
N VAL A 888 -19.51 33.80 -7.90
CA VAL A 888 -20.54 33.73 -8.95
C VAL A 888 -21.01 35.12 -9.36
N ALA A 889 -21.21 36.02 -8.40
CA ALA A 889 -21.61 37.40 -8.66
C ALA A 889 -20.54 38.17 -9.44
N ASP A 890 -19.26 38.00 -9.07
CA ASP A 890 -18.15 38.64 -9.76
C ASP A 890 -17.95 38.07 -11.17
N LEU A 891 -17.94 36.74 -11.32
CA LEU A 891 -17.80 36.09 -12.64
C LEU A 891 -18.97 36.39 -13.58
N SER A 892 -20.19 36.47 -13.06
CA SER A 892 -21.36 36.81 -13.88
C SER A 892 -21.32 38.27 -14.34
N ARG A 893 -20.74 39.17 -13.53
CA ARG A 893 -20.58 40.59 -13.85
C ARG A 893 -19.45 40.84 -14.84
N GLU A 894 -18.32 40.17 -14.65
CA GLU A 894 -17.11 40.37 -15.47
C GLU A 894 -17.15 39.61 -16.79
N ARG A 895 -17.72 38.39 -16.80
CA ARG A 895 -17.64 37.46 -17.95
C ARG A 895 -19.00 37.04 -18.50
N GLY A 896 -20.08 37.49 -17.88
CA GLY A 896 -21.44 37.09 -18.22
C GLY A 896 -21.87 35.79 -17.52
N PRO A 897 -23.18 35.62 -17.24
CA PRO A 897 -23.70 34.47 -16.50
C PRO A 897 -23.55 33.14 -17.26
N ASP A 898 -23.49 33.18 -18.58
CA ASP A 898 -23.35 31.98 -19.43
C ASP A 898 -21.90 31.51 -19.60
N HIS A 899 -20.93 32.28 -19.11
CA HIS A 899 -19.52 31.90 -19.20
C HIS A 899 -19.27 30.59 -18.44
N PRO A 900 -18.50 29.63 -19.00
CA PRO A 900 -18.29 28.32 -18.40
C PRO A 900 -17.89 28.37 -16.91
N ALA A 901 -16.98 29.28 -16.54
CA ALA A 901 -16.55 29.46 -15.15
C ALA A 901 -17.66 29.97 -14.21
N ALA A 902 -18.53 30.88 -14.69
CA ALA A 902 -19.65 31.40 -13.91
C ALA A 902 -20.70 30.30 -13.69
N ARG A 903 -21.02 29.52 -14.74
CA ARG A 903 -21.93 28.36 -14.63
C ARG A 903 -21.38 27.27 -13.72
N THR A 904 -20.10 26.94 -13.84
CA THR A 904 -19.47 25.93 -12.96
C THR A 904 -19.52 26.35 -11.49
N ALA A 905 -19.23 27.62 -11.18
CA ALA A 905 -19.34 28.14 -9.82
C ALA A 905 -20.81 28.18 -9.33
N ALA A 906 -21.76 28.52 -10.21
CA ALA A 906 -23.18 28.56 -9.89
C ALA A 906 -23.78 27.17 -9.65
N ASP A 907 -23.39 26.17 -10.45
CA ASP A 907 -23.82 24.77 -10.27
C ASP A 907 -23.23 24.17 -8.99
N LEU A 908 -21.97 24.49 -8.67
CA LEU A 908 -21.33 24.07 -7.43
C LEU A 908 -22.05 24.69 -6.21
N LEU A 909 -22.37 25.99 -6.28
CA LEU A 909 -23.13 26.69 -5.24
C LEU A 909 -24.55 26.12 -5.07
N ARG A 910 -25.22 25.77 -6.17
CA ARG A 910 -26.55 25.12 -6.14
C ARG A 910 -26.46 23.76 -5.45
N SER A 911 -25.48 22.94 -5.82
CA SER A 911 -25.23 21.63 -5.21
C SER A 911 -24.99 21.74 -3.69
N TRP A 912 -24.22 22.73 -3.25
CA TRP A 912 -23.91 22.93 -1.83
C TRP A 912 -25.11 23.40 -1.02
N ARG A 913 -25.91 24.32 -1.57
CA ARG A 913 -27.18 24.74 -0.95
C ARG A 913 -28.21 23.59 -0.90
N GLU A 914 -28.23 22.71 -1.89
CA GLU A 914 -29.08 21.50 -1.86
C GLU A 914 -28.62 20.47 -0.83
N GLN A 915 -27.31 20.38 -0.57
CA GLN A 915 -26.78 19.51 0.49
C GLN A 915 -27.09 20.05 1.89
N GLU A 916 -27.14 21.37 2.09
CA GLU A 916 -27.59 22.00 3.33
C GLU A 916 -29.11 21.87 3.54
N ARG A 917 -29.90 21.90 2.45
CA ARG A 917 -31.38 21.79 2.51
C ARG A 917 -31.90 20.36 2.71
N LYS A 918 -31.06 19.32 2.62
CA LYS A 918 -31.50 17.92 2.81
C LYS A 918 -31.43 17.56 4.31
N PRO A 919 -32.57 17.26 4.96
CA PRO A 919 -32.56 16.74 6.32
C PRO A 919 -31.72 15.46 6.40
N TRP A 920 -30.94 15.35 7.46
CA TRP A 920 -29.96 14.28 7.71
C TRP A 920 -30.50 12.84 7.55
N TRP A 921 -31.82 12.63 7.69
CA TRP A 921 -32.48 11.33 7.63
C TRP A 921 -32.82 10.81 6.22
N ARG A 922 -32.81 11.65 5.16
CA ARG A 922 -32.99 11.16 3.76
C ARG A 922 -31.72 10.54 3.15
N ARG A 923 -30.63 10.40 3.92
CA ARG A 923 -29.42 9.65 3.52
C ARG A 923 -29.50 8.14 3.76
N TRP A 924 -30.60 7.64 4.35
CA TRP A 924 -30.69 6.28 4.89
C TRP A 924 -31.97 5.50 4.50
N LEU A 925 -32.60 5.83 3.38
CA LEU A 925 -33.67 4.98 2.83
C LEU A 925 -33.38 4.62 1.37
N PRO A 926 -33.39 3.31 1.01
CA PRO A 926 -33.29 2.87 -0.38
C PRO A 926 -34.59 3.25 -1.09
N GLY A 927 -34.49 3.99 -2.20
CA GLY A 927 -35.63 4.21 -3.09
C GLY A 927 -36.02 2.90 -3.76
N GLY A 928 -37.30 2.55 -3.67
CA GLY A 928 -37.90 1.38 -4.32
C GLY A 928 -38.11 1.52 -5.82
#